data_AF-A0A957D829-F1
#
_entry.id   AF-A0A957D829-F1
#
_cell.length_a   1.000
_cell.length_b   1.000
_cell.length_c   1.000
_cell.angle_alpha   90.00
_cell.angle_beta   90.00
_cell.angle_gamma   90.00
#
_symmetry.space_group_name_H-M   'P 1'
#
loop_
_entity.id
_entity.type
_entity.pdbx_description
1 polymer ?
#
loop_
_entity_poly.entity_id
_entity_poly.type
_entity_poly.pdbx_seq_one_letter_code
_entity_poly.pdbx_strand_id
1 'polypeptide(L)'
;MKQGIRFFALILLFVLLVPLSAGAQSAGGMVINYAEVREDPDALSLGVYFTVVDREGRPISNASIDSATIQIVGDSITYPAQTEKPRSPLYIALVLDASGSMSGAMNDMRQAAAQAISGLPEEARVAVVRFNENINKVQDFTDNKDSVANAINGVNTDQKGTCLYDATYQAIQWVNEAASSTPQARRAVIVFTDGRDELVSGDAQPCSTHSYQDVITLATNASAQVPVHTIGMSGGQNINAGELRGMAGETGGLSAIGDQAALSELFSQIIAGLRSQWLASARLYPRAGTHPATLSVTLRDGTVLASAFTFTSTRDYAVPPDPVAIILQSLRPTPEGNYLLTLGITSPSLIGRMEVSVWDGGILVSEYTIPTPGVTQQVTLETGAFEERKQYDIQVTAVSPDGSSITTDRGNNVLLEHDFRYDPAAQAETLITIDAVRIDPNTNALTLDMLAENGGAIDHYEVSLINEETNTQVYYDPHPEMPGEQMVSMPLETIEQGKYTIIVEAIDLQGNTLAKADYGGVAYTPPEPPAPPSLFSRVFAALGQFWYITVLIIVLILGTVAWMMFRSRQEKMVTGTPFLQGHGVQSMSGGSDALHRTMAMDQLSPDAFQSGSAAPSRPSAQPSLRVIVLNSPDTTHVGQEVAVTHFPFTMGREGCDLNFAGDGRVSRRHAVLQYEQGMFTITDMQSSNGTFIHGQRLTPHMQYPLSEPIVRVELGKFTSLELRLS
;
A
#
# COMPACT_ATOMS: atom_id res chain seq x y z
N MET A 1 52.89 -24.36 -30.80
CA MET A 1 51.66 -25.08 -30.41
C MET A 1 51.32 -25.08 -28.91
N LYS A 2 52.24 -24.79 -27.97
CA LYS A 2 51.93 -24.84 -26.52
C LYS A 2 51.35 -23.57 -25.88
N GLN A 3 51.34 -22.42 -26.59
CA GLN A 3 50.75 -21.18 -26.05
C GLN A 3 49.29 -20.92 -26.47
N GLY A 4 48.83 -21.47 -27.61
CA GLY A 4 47.43 -21.34 -28.05
C GLY A 4 46.44 -22.12 -27.18
N ILE A 5 46.86 -23.24 -26.59
CA ILE A 5 45.99 -24.11 -25.78
C ILE A 5 45.68 -23.47 -24.41
N ARG A 6 46.62 -22.68 -23.86
CA ARG A 6 46.40 -21.96 -22.59
C ARG A 6 45.47 -20.77 -22.73
N PHE A 7 45.48 -20.11 -23.90
CA PHE A 7 44.57 -19.00 -24.18
C PHE A 7 43.13 -19.50 -24.43
N PHE A 8 42.97 -20.64 -25.09
CA PHE A 8 41.66 -21.26 -25.32
C PHE A 8 41.03 -21.82 -24.04
N ALA A 9 41.85 -22.40 -23.14
CA ALA A 9 41.37 -22.88 -21.85
C ALA A 9 40.93 -21.74 -20.91
N LEU A 10 41.55 -20.56 -21.00
CA LEU A 10 41.18 -19.39 -20.20
C LEU A 10 39.88 -18.73 -20.69
N ILE A 11 39.63 -18.72 -22.01
CA ILE A 11 38.36 -18.24 -22.58
C ILE A 11 37.22 -19.22 -22.25
N LEU A 12 37.46 -20.53 -22.30
CA LEU A 12 36.45 -21.53 -21.93
C LEU A 12 36.10 -21.46 -20.43
N LEU A 13 37.08 -21.15 -19.57
CA LEU A 13 36.84 -20.95 -18.13
C LEU A 13 36.08 -19.64 -17.84
N PHE A 14 36.28 -18.59 -18.64
CA PHE A 14 35.56 -17.32 -18.50
C PHE A 14 34.13 -17.39 -19.03
N VAL A 15 33.87 -18.21 -20.06
CA VAL A 15 32.50 -18.48 -20.57
C VAL A 15 31.72 -19.39 -19.61
N LEU A 16 32.38 -20.22 -18.80
CA LEU A 16 31.75 -21.02 -17.73
C LEU A 16 31.59 -20.26 -16.40
N LEU A 17 32.18 -19.07 -16.27
CA LEU A 17 32.09 -18.19 -15.09
C LEU A 17 31.25 -16.94 -15.34
N VAL A 18 30.56 -16.84 -16.47
CA VAL A 18 29.40 -15.95 -16.56
C VAL A 18 28.34 -16.61 -15.69
N PRO A 19 27.98 -16.06 -14.51
CA PRO A 19 26.78 -16.53 -13.86
C PRO A 19 25.67 -16.39 -14.90
N LEU A 20 24.99 -17.50 -15.20
CA LEU A 20 23.62 -17.40 -15.71
C LEU A 20 22.90 -16.58 -14.65
N SER A 21 22.85 -15.27 -14.86
CA SER A 21 21.92 -14.40 -14.20
C SER A 21 20.55 -14.91 -14.66
N ALA A 22 20.05 -15.95 -13.99
CA ALA A 22 18.63 -16.05 -13.77
C ALA A 22 18.27 -14.73 -13.13
N GLY A 23 17.84 -13.77 -13.95
CA GLY A 23 17.30 -12.52 -13.45
C GLY A 23 16.21 -12.95 -12.49
N ALA A 24 16.43 -12.73 -11.20
CA ALA A 24 15.35 -12.81 -10.25
C ALA A 24 14.34 -11.77 -10.75
N GLN A 25 13.28 -12.26 -11.40
CA GLN A 25 12.25 -11.42 -11.97
C GLN A 25 11.53 -10.83 -10.75
N SER A 26 11.93 -9.62 -10.37
CA SER A 26 11.42 -8.98 -9.16
C SER A 26 9.94 -8.70 -9.36
N ALA A 27 9.09 -9.20 -8.46
CA ALA A 27 7.67 -8.91 -8.50
C ALA A 27 7.44 -7.39 -8.46
N GLY A 28 6.65 -6.89 -9.40
CA GLY A 28 6.29 -5.48 -9.53
C GLY A 28 4.84 -5.20 -9.13
N GLY A 29 3.97 -6.22 -9.16
CA GLY A 29 2.57 -6.08 -8.80
C GLY A 29 1.78 -7.38 -8.90
N MET A 30 0.46 -7.26 -8.79
CA MET A 30 -0.49 -8.36 -8.89
C MET A 30 -1.75 -7.89 -9.61
N VAL A 31 -2.26 -8.73 -10.51
CA VAL A 31 -3.51 -8.52 -11.23
C VAL A 31 -4.56 -9.48 -10.66
N ILE A 32 -5.67 -8.95 -10.17
CA ILE A 32 -6.85 -9.77 -9.84
C ILE A 32 -7.54 -10.13 -11.15
N ASN A 33 -7.65 -11.42 -11.41
CA ASN A 33 -8.33 -11.93 -12.60
C ASN A 33 -9.85 -11.88 -12.39
N TYR A 34 -10.33 -12.46 -11.29
CA TYR A 34 -11.73 -12.39 -10.86
C TYR A 34 -11.88 -12.92 -9.43
N ALA A 35 -13.04 -12.68 -8.81
CA ALA A 35 -13.37 -13.16 -7.47
C ALA A 35 -14.68 -13.99 -7.49
N GLU A 36 -14.58 -15.26 -7.17
CA GLU A 36 -15.72 -16.18 -7.10
C GLU A 36 -16.30 -16.19 -5.67
N VAL A 37 -17.62 -16.01 -5.57
CA VAL A 37 -18.34 -16.01 -4.30
C VAL A 37 -19.22 -17.25 -4.22
N ARG A 38 -19.12 -17.98 -3.11
CA ARG A 38 -20.07 -19.02 -2.73
C ARG A 38 -20.63 -18.73 -1.35
N GLU A 39 -21.95 -18.60 -1.28
CA GLU A 39 -22.66 -18.42 -0.03
C GLU A 39 -22.94 -19.75 0.66
N ASP A 40 -22.23 -20.03 1.74
CA ASP A 40 -22.52 -21.15 2.63
C ASP A 40 -23.51 -20.70 3.73
N PRO A 41 -24.14 -21.60 4.52
CA PRO A 41 -25.10 -21.19 5.55
C PRO A 41 -24.54 -20.31 6.67
N ASP A 42 -23.25 -20.47 6.98
CA ASP A 42 -22.57 -19.91 8.15
C ASP A 42 -21.50 -18.87 7.80
N ALA A 43 -20.97 -18.88 6.57
CA ALA A 43 -19.97 -17.94 6.10
C ALA A 43 -20.06 -17.72 4.58
N LEU A 44 -19.45 -16.63 4.10
CA LEU A 44 -19.19 -16.44 2.67
C LEU A 44 -17.83 -17.03 2.32
N SER A 45 -17.81 -18.05 1.46
CA SER A 45 -16.58 -18.60 0.88
C SER A 45 -16.17 -17.75 -0.32
N LEU A 46 -15.03 -17.07 -0.23
CA LEU A 46 -14.48 -16.22 -1.28
C LEU A 46 -13.22 -16.86 -1.88
N GLY A 47 -13.20 -17.00 -3.20
CA GLY A 47 -12.04 -17.43 -3.97
C GLY A 47 -11.57 -16.34 -4.93
N VAL A 48 -10.41 -15.76 -4.69
CA VAL A 48 -9.83 -14.70 -5.53
C VAL A 48 -8.75 -15.29 -6.43
N TYR A 49 -8.96 -15.25 -7.74
CA TYR A 49 -7.98 -15.67 -8.74
C TYR A 49 -7.11 -14.49 -9.12
N PHE A 50 -5.80 -14.67 -9.07
CA PHE A 50 -4.84 -13.59 -9.34
C PHE A 50 -3.56 -14.09 -10.02
N THR A 51 -2.85 -13.17 -10.65
CA THR A 51 -1.56 -13.41 -11.29
C THR A 51 -0.54 -12.40 -10.79
N VAL A 52 0.61 -12.90 -10.33
CA VAL A 52 1.75 -12.05 -9.95
C VAL A 52 2.49 -11.61 -11.20
N VAL A 53 2.83 -10.32 -11.29
CA VAL A 53 3.50 -9.73 -12.46
C VAL A 53 4.76 -8.98 -12.04
N ASP A 54 5.72 -8.86 -12.96
CA ASP A 54 6.89 -7.99 -12.81
C ASP A 54 6.54 -6.52 -13.04
N ARG A 55 7.55 -5.64 -12.97
CA ARG A 55 7.37 -4.19 -13.15
C ARG A 55 6.93 -3.79 -14.57
N GLU A 56 7.17 -4.67 -15.54
CA GLU A 56 6.75 -4.49 -16.92
C GLU A 56 5.37 -5.13 -17.21
N GLY A 57 4.71 -5.69 -16.18
CA GLY A 57 3.40 -6.33 -16.31
C GLY A 57 3.45 -7.74 -16.88
N ARG A 58 4.63 -8.38 -16.91
CA ARG A 58 4.78 -9.76 -17.39
C ARG A 58 4.54 -10.75 -16.25
N PRO A 59 3.83 -11.85 -16.49
CA PRO A 59 3.49 -12.81 -15.45
C PRO A 59 4.71 -13.57 -14.93
N ILE A 60 4.75 -13.78 -13.61
CA ILE A 60 5.79 -14.55 -12.91
C ILE A 60 5.21 -15.92 -12.54
N SER A 61 5.69 -16.97 -13.22
CA SER A 61 5.10 -18.31 -13.10
C SER A 61 5.37 -19.04 -11.79
N ASN A 62 6.47 -18.70 -11.12
CA ASN A 62 6.97 -19.39 -9.94
C ASN A 62 7.05 -18.45 -8.71
N ALA A 63 6.16 -17.47 -8.61
CA ALA A 63 6.07 -16.60 -7.44
C ALA A 63 5.97 -17.44 -6.16
N SER A 64 6.90 -17.24 -5.22
CA SER A 64 6.91 -17.97 -3.94
C SER A 64 6.11 -17.19 -2.91
N ILE A 65 4.84 -17.55 -2.77
CA ILE A 65 3.92 -16.95 -1.80
C ILE A 65 4.18 -17.55 -0.43
N ASP A 66 4.25 -16.69 0.58
CA ASP A 66 4.40 -17.06 1.99
C ASP A 66 3.05 -17.02 2.72
N SER A 67 2.36 -15.89 2.62
CA SER A 67 1.04 -15.68 3.24
C SER A 67 0.16 -14.78 2.39
N ALA A 68 -1.15 -14.84 2.61
CA ALA A 68 -2.11 -13.92 2.02
C ALA A 68 -3.21 -13.56 3.01
N THR A 69 -3.72 -12.35 2.88
CA THR A 69 -4.85 -11.85 3.66
C THR A 69 -5.82 -11.09 2.77
N ILE A 70 -7.10 -11.10 3.15
CA ILE A 70 -8.15 -10.32 2.52
C ILE A 70 -8.70 -9.37 3.57
N GLN A 71 -8.81 -8.09 3.22
CA GLN A 71 -9.41 -7.08 4.08
C GLN A 71 -10.56 -6.43 3.33
N ILE A 72 -11.75 -6.42 3.93
CA ILE A 72 -12.89 -5.64 3.42
C ILE A 72 -12.64 -4.18 3.77
N VAL A 73 -12.77 -3.28 2.79
CA VAL A 73 -12.60 -1.85 3.01
C VAL A 73 -13.68 -1.35 3.96
N GLY A 74 -13.27 -0.73 5.07
CA GLY A 74 -14.17 -0.26 6.13
C GLY A 74 -14.47 -1.32 7.21
N ASP A 75 -13.91 -2.53 7.10
CA ASP A 75 -13.92 -3.54 8.17
C ASP A 75 -12.58 -3.51 8.93
N SER A 76 -12.62 -3.73 10.25
CA SER A 76 -11.43 -3.85 11.09
C SER A 76 -10.85 -5.27 11.08
N ILE A 77 -11.59 -6.24 10.54
CA ILE A 77 -11.20 -7.64 10.47
C ILE A 77 -10.32 -7.87 9.24
N THR A 78 -9.17 -8.51 9.48
CA THR A 78 -8.31 -9.06 8.41
C THR A 78 -8.51 -10.56 8.33
N TYR A 79 -8.99 -11.03 7.19
CA TYR A 79 -9.28 -12.45 6.96
C TYR A 79 -8.03 -13.16 6.43
N PRO A 80 -7.52 -14.22 7.09
CA PRO A 80 -6.45 -15.02 6.53
C PRO A 80 -6.94 -15.74 5.27
N ALA A 81 -6.11 -15.74 4.22
CA ALA A 81 -6.41 -16.42 2.96
C ALA A 81 -5.38 -17.51 2.67
N GLN A 82 -5.87 -18.70 2.32
CA GLN A 82 -5.03 -19.80 1.90
C GLN A 82 -4.74 -19.67 0.40
N THR A 83 -3.48 -19.80 0.00
CA THR A 83 -3.08 -19.70 -1.41
C THR A 83 -2.71 -21.06 -2.00
N GLU A 84 -3.22 -21.34 -3.19
CA GLU A 84 -2.89 -22.56 -3.92
C GLU A 84 -2.91 -22.35 -5.44
N LYS A 85 -2.43 -23.36 -6.18
CA LYS A 85 -2.55 -23.39 -7.64
C LYS A 85 -3.94 -23.92 -8.03
N PRO A 86 -4.69 -23.22 -8.91
CA PRO A 86 -5.97 -23.69 -9.38
C PRO A 86 -5.88 -25.05 -10.09
N ARG A 87 -6.79 -25.96 -9.75
CA ARG A 87 -6.90 -27.30 -10.39
C ARG A 87 -8.11 -27.43 -11.31
N SER A 88 -8.94 -26.40 -11.40
CA SER A 88 -10.17 -26.43 -12.19
C SER A 88 -9.87 -26.33 -13.69
N PRO A 89 -10.69 -26.97 -14.55
CA PRO A 89 -10.55 -26.89 -16.00
C PRO A 89 -10.59 -25.44 -16.49
N LEU A 90 -9.81 -25.15 -17.53
CA LEU A 90 -9.69 -23.82 -18.12
C LEU A 90 -10.29 -23.81 -19.53
N TYR A 91 -11.34 -23.01 -19.74
CA TYR A 91 -11.98 -22.80 -21.03
C TYR A 91 -11.44 -21.52 -21.67
N ILE A 92 -10.91 -21.64 -22.89
CA ILE A 92 -10.26 -20.54 -23.60
C ILE A 92 -10.90 -20.37 -24.98
N ALA A 93 -11.38 -19.17 -25.29
CA ALA A 93 -11.65 -18.80 -26.68
C ALA A 93 -10.46 -18.00 -27.24
N LEU A 94 -9.76 -18.56 -28.22
CA LEU A 94 -8.72 -17.88 -28.97
C LEU A 94 -9.34 -17.17 -30.18
N VAL A 95 -9.41 -15.85 -30.12
CA VAL A 95 -10.07 -14.98 -31.10
C VAL A 95 -9.00 -14.34 -31.99
N LEU A 96 -8.94 -14.77 -33.25
CA LEU A 96 -7.91 -14.41 -34.21
C LEU A 96 -8.48 -13.51 -35.31
N ASP A 97 -7.87 -12.33 -35.44
CA ASP A 97 -8.21 -11.39 -36.52
C ASP A 97 -7.78 -11.93 -37.89
N ALA A 98 -8.72 -11.91 -38.82
CA ALA A 98 -8.56 -12.31 -40.21
C ALA A 98 -8.96 -11.18 -41.19
N SER A 99 -8.86 -9.94 -40.74
CA SER A 99 -8.99 -8.71 -41.53
C SER A 99 -7.92 -8.59 -42.63
N GLY A 100 -8.10 -7.62 -43.52
CA GLY A 100 -7.19 -7.41 -44.64
C GLY A 100 -5.79 -6.91 -44.23
N SER A 101 -5.70 -6.13 -43.14
CA SER A 101 -4.45 -5.61 -42.58
C SER A 101 -3.52 -6.72 -42.12
N MET A 102 -4.08 -7.81 -41.60
CA MET A 102 -3.35 -8.97 -41.09
C MET A 102 -2.63 -9.79 -42.16
N SER A 103 -2.83 -9.52 -43.45
CA SER A 103 -2.32 -10.37 -44.55
C SER A 103 -0.79 -10.56 -44.52
N GLY A 104 -0.03 -9.55 -44.11
CA GLY A 104 1.44 -9.61 -43.99
C GLY A 104 1.96 -10.35 -42.76
N ALA A 105 1.15 -10.49 -41.71
CA ALA A 105 1.53 -11.08 -40.43
C ALA A 105 0.81 -12.41 -40.11
N MET A 106 -0.14 -12.82 -40.96
CA MET A 106 -0.95 -14.02 -40.77
C MET A 106 -0.11 -15.30 -40.59
N ASN A 107 0.98 -15.46 -41.35
CA ASN A 107 1.86 -16.63 -41.21
C ASN A 107 2.54 -16.68 -39.83
N ASP A 108 3.12 -15.56 -39.40
CA ASP A 108 3.83 -15.48 -38.13
C ASP A 108 2.86 -15.62 -36.95
N MET A 109 1.66 -15.05 -37.07
CA MET A 109 0.58 -15.24 -36.09
C MET A 109 0.19 -16.71 -35.95
N ARG A 110 -0.04 -17.43 -37.07
CA ARG A 110 -0.41 -18.86 -37.01
C ARG A 110 0.67 -19.69 -36.34
N GLN A 111 1.93 -19.45 -36.70
CA GLN A 111 3.06 -20.15 -36.10
C GLN A 111 3.19 -19.85 -34.60
N ALA A 112 3.12 -18.58 -34.21
CA ALA A 112 3.22 -18.16 -32.82
C ALA A 112 2.08 -18.70 -31.96
N ALA A 113 0.84 -18.58 -32.45
CA ALA A 113 -0.35 -19.06 -31.74
C ALA A 113 -0.33 -20.60 -31.60
N ALA A 114 -0.05 -21.33 -32.69
CA ALA A 114 0.02 -22.80 -32.65
C ALA A 114 1.11 -23.29 -31.68
N GLN A 115 2.28 -22.63 -31.67
CA GLN A 115 3.35 -22.94 -30.73
C GLN A 115 2.94 -22.65 -29.28
N ALA A 116 2.30 -21.51 -29.02
CA ALA A 116 1.94 -21.12 -27.66
C ALA A 116 0.84 -22.02 -27.05
N ILE A 117 -0.10 -22.52 -27.85
CA ILE A 117 -1.15 -23.44 -27.37
C ILE A 117 -0.57 -24.74 -26.79
N SER A 118 0.59 -25.20 -27.29
CA SER A 118 1.29 -26.37 -26.73
C SER A 118 1.73 -26.16 -25.26
N GLY A 119 1.86 -24.90 -24.83
CA GLY A 119 2.24 -24.55 -23.48
C GLY A 119 1.09 -24.58 -22.48
N LEU A 120 -0.17 -24.68 -22.90
CA LEU A 120 -1.33 -24.67 -22.00
C LEU A 120 -1.40 -25.92 -21.10
N PRO A 121 -2.10 -25.85 -19.95
CA PRO A 121 -2.42 -27.04 -19.15
C PRO A 121 -3.14 -28.11 -19.99
N GLU A 122 -2.94 -29.39 -19.63
CA GLU A 122 -3.56 -30.53 -20.35
C GLU A 122 -5.08 -30.47 -20.28
N GLU A 123 -5.62 -30.05 -19.14
CA GLU A 123 -7.05 -29.89 -18.89
C GLU A 123 -7.68 -28.65 -19.56
N ALA A 124 -6.87 -27.83 -20.25
CA ALA A 124 -7.38 -26.62 -20.91
C ALA A 124 -8.09 -26.96 -22.23
N ARG A 125 -9.35 -26.52 -22.33
CA ARG A 125 -10.21 -26.69 -23.50
C ARG A 125 -10.22 -25.40 -24.30
N VAL A 126 -9.84 -25.48 -25.57
CA VAL A 126 -9.65 -24.31 -26.42
C VAL A 126 -10.61 -24.36 -27.60
N ALA A 127 -11.31 -23.26 -27.83
CA ALA A 127 -12.01 -22.97 -29.07
C ALA A 127 -11.19 -21.97 -29.90
N VAL A 128 -11.24 -22.08 -31.22
CA VAL A 128 -10.62 -21.12 -32.14
C VAL A 128 -11.73 -20.37 -32.85
N VAL A 129 -11.69 -19.05 -32.73
CA VAL A 129 -12.64 -18.13 -33.34
C VAL A 129 -11.86 -17.30 -34.35
N ARG A 130 -12.34 -17.30 -35.59
CA ARG A 130 -11.87 -16.41 -36.64
C ARG A 130 -12.87 -15.27 -36.78
N PHE A 131 -12.38 -14.04 -36.84
CA PHE A 131 -13.25 -12.90 -37.07
C PHE A 131 -12.72 -11.93 -38.12
N ASN A 132 -13.66 -11.26 -38.77
CA ASN A 132 -13.50 -10.03 -39.54
C ASN A 132 -14.84 -9.29 -39.42
N GLU A 133 -15.55 -9.01 -40.51
CA GLU A 133 -16.99 -8.67 -40.47
C GLU A 133 -17.88 -9.88 -40.14
N ASN A 134 -17.35 -11.11 -40.30
CA ASN A 134 -18.02 -12.35 -39.97
C ASN A 134 -17.29 -13.06 -38.83
N ILE A 135 -18.01 -13.44 -37.78
CA ILE A 135 -17.45 -14.13 -36.61
C ILE A 135 -17.81 -15.61 -36.70
N ASN A 136 -16.80 -16.47 -36.81
CA ASN A 136 -17.00 -17.91 -36.96
C ASN A 136 -16.13 -18.70 -35.98
N LYS A 137 -16.75 -19.61 -35.24
CA LYS A 137 -16.04 -20.62 -34.44
C LYS A 137 -15.53 -21.72 -35.38
N VAL A 138 -14.25 -21.68 -35.73
CA VAL A 138 -13.62 -22.64 -36.66
C VAL A 138 -13.22 -23.95 -35.99
N GLN A 139 -13.09 -23.93 -34.66
CA GLN A 139 -12.92 -25.11 -33.82
C GLN A 139 -13.73 -24.91 -32.54
N ASP A 140 -14.59 -25.88 -32.21
CA ASP A 140 -15.29 -25.90 -30.93
C ASP A 140 -14.35 -26.30 -29.78
N PHE A 141 -14.75 -26.04 -28.53
CA PHE A 141 -13.95 -26.33 -27.35
C PHE A 141 -13.49 -27.78 -27.31
N THR A 142 -12.17 -27.96 -27.33
CA THR A 142 -11.53 -29.29 -27.29
C THR A 142 -10.25 -29.22 -26.47
N ASP A 143 -9.91 -30.32 -25.80
CA ASP A 143 -8.62 -30.53 -25.14
C ASP A 143 -7.55 -31.06 -26.11
N ASN A 144 -7.93 -31.49 -27.31
CA ASN A 144 -7.01 -31.95 -28.35
C ASN A 144 -6.24 -30.76 -28.96
N LYS A 145 -5.00 -30.56 -28.49
CA LYS A 145 -4.12 -29.47 -28.92
C LYS A 145 -3.76 -29.54 -30.41
N ASP A 146 -3.69 -30.73 -31.01
CA ASP A 146 -3.39 -30.88 -32.44
C ASP A 146 -4.55 -30.37 -33.30
N SER A 147 -5.80 -30.67 -32.91
CA SER A 147 -6.98 -30.12 -33.59
C SER A 147 -7.02 -28.60 -33.51
N VAL A 148 -6.68 -28.03 -32.35
CA VAL A 148 -6.58 -26.57 -32.16
C VAL A 148 -5.49 -25.97 -33.04
N ALA A 149 -4.29 -26.56 -33.06
CA ALA A 149 -3.17 -26.11 -33.89
C ALA A 149 -3.51 -26.18 -35.38
N ASN A 150 -4.17 -27.25 -35.83
CA ASN A 150 -4.63 -27.39 -37.21
C ASN A 150 -5.69 -26.33 -37.58
N ALA A 151 -6.62 -26.04 -36.67
CA ALA A 151 -7.62 -24.99 -36.88
C ALA A 151 -6.98 -23.60 -36.99
N ILE A 152 -5.99 -23.28 -36.15
CA ILE A 152 -5.20 -22.05 -36.22
C ILE A 152 -4.49 -21.97 -37.58
N ASN A 153 -3.83 -23.04 -38.01
CA ASN A 153 -3.12 -23.11 -39.29
C ASN A 153 -4.05 -22.91 -40.50
N GLY A 154 -5.35 -23.23 -40.36
CA GLY A 154 -6.37 -23.04 -41.39
C GLY A 154 -6.97 -21.62 -41.47
N VAL A 155 -6.67 -20.73 -40.53
CA VAL A 155 -7.19 -19.35 -40.53
C VAL A 155 -6.54 -18.56 -41.67
N ASN A 156 -7.33 -17.99 -42.57
CA ASN A 156 -6.85 -17.14 -43.67
C ASN A 156 -7.47 -15.74 -43.57
N THR A 157 -6.78 -14.71 -44.08
CA THR A 157 -7.28 -13.33 -44.15
C THR A 157 -8.21 -13.10 -45.34
N ASP A 158 -9.24 -12.28 -45.15
CA ASP A 158 -10.04 -11.72 -46.24
C ASP A 158 -9.84 -10.19 -46.30
N GLN A 159 -10.08 -9.55 -47.44
CA GLN A 159 -10.13 -8.08 -47.53
C GLN A 159 -11.44 -7.53 -46.93
N LYS A 160 -11.59 -7.69 -45.61
CA LYS A 160 -12.75 -7.28 -44.80
C LYS A 160 -12.31 -6.49 -43.57
N GLY A 161 -13.27 -5.79 -42.95
CA GLY A 161 -13.06 -4.99 -41.75
C GLY A 161 -12.88 -5.83 -40.48
N THR A 162 -12.73 -5.15 -39.36
CA THR A 162 -12.39 -5.72 -38.05
C THR A 162 -13.53 -5.44 -37.06
N CYS A 163 -14.46 -6.39 -36.86
CA CYS A 163 -15.51 -6.29 -35.84
C CYS A 163 -15.03 -6.86 -34.50
N LEU A 164 -14.11 -6.12 -33.86
CA LEU A 164 -13.41 -6.51 -32.64
C LEU A 164 -14.35 -6.71 -31.44
N TYR A 165 -15.26 -5.77 -31.20
CA TYR A 165 -16.13 -5.81 -30.02
C TYR A 165 -17.18 -6.93 -30.14
N ASP A 166 -17.82 -7.10 -31.30
CA ASP A 166 -18.77 -8.19 -31.53
C ASP A 166 -18.09 -9.56 -31.43
N ALA A 167 -16.88 -9.70 -31.97
CA ALA A 167 -16.10 -10.95 -31.86
C ALA A 167 -15.77 -11.30 -30.41
N THR A 168 -15.34 -10.30 -29.63
CA THR A 168 -15.00 -10.49 -28.22
C THR A 168 -16.25 -10.79 -27.38
N TYR A 169 -17.33 -10.05 -27.60
CA TYR A 169 -18.62 -10.25 -26.95
C TYR A 169 -19.15 -11.67 -27.18
N GLN A 170 -19.14 -12.13 -28.43
CA GLN A 170 -19.60 -13.47 -28.79
C GLN A 170 -18.69 -14.56 -28.20
N ALA A 171 -17.38 -14.34 -28.15
CA ALA A 171 -16.43 -15.27 -27.53
C ALA A 171 -16.70 -15.43 -26.01
N ILE A 172 -16.98 -14.33 -25.30
CA ILE A 172 -17.36 -14.38 -23.88
C ILE A 172 -18.62 -15.23 -23.68
N GLN A 173 -19.64 -15.06 -24.53
CA GLN A 173 -20.86 -15.87 -24.46
C GLN A 173 -20.57 -17.37 -24.64
N TRP A 174 -19.76 -17.74 -25.65
CA TRP A 174 -19.42 -19.15 -25.88
C TRP A 174 -18.58 -19.76 -24.76
N VAL A 175 -17.64 -19.01 -24.18
CA VAL A 175 -16.86 -19.48 -23.01
C VAL A 175 -17.78 -19.71 -21.81
N ASN A 176 -18.72 -18.79 -21.55
CA ASN A 176 -19.69 -18.94 -20.47
C ASN A 176 -20.59 -20.16 -20.68
N GLU A 177 -21.11 -20.34 -21.89
CA GLU A 177 -21.95 -21.48 -22.25
C GLU A 177 -21.19 -22.80 -22.07
N ALA A 178 -19.96 -22.90 -22.58
CA ALA A 178 -19.14 -24.10 -22.48
C ALA A 178 -18.76 -24.45 -21.03
N ALA A 179 -18.53 -23.43 -20.19
CA ALA A 179 -18.16 -23.60 -18.79
C ALA A 179 -19.39 -23.77 -17.87
N SER A 180 -20.61 -23.55 -18.35
CA SER A 180 -21.84 -23.52 -17.51
C SER A 180 -22.11 -24.80 -16.72
N SER A 181 -21.72 -25.96 -17.26
CA SER A 181 -21.93 -27.26 -16.63
C SER A 181 -20.76 -27.71 -15.76
N THR A 182 -19.70 -26.90 -15.62
CA THR A 182 -18.48 -27.24 -14.89
C THR A 182 -18.32 -26.30 -13.69
N PRO A 183 -18.52 -26.79 -12.45
CA PRO A 183 -18.30 -25.99 -11.25
C PRO A 183 -16.88 -25.43 -11.20
N GLN A 184 -16.73 -24.16 -10.82
CA GLN A 184 -15.44 -23.47 -10.66
C GLN A 184 -14.55 -23.47 -11.92
N ALA A 185 -15.13 -23.70 -13.10
CA ALA A 185 -14.39 -23.63 -14.35
C ALA A 185 -13.76 -22.25 -14.55
N ARG A 186 -12.48 -22.25 -14.87
CA ARG A 186 -11.76 -21.04 -15.25
C ARG A 186 -12.13 -20.67 -16.68
N ARG A 187 -12.22 -19.38 -16.94
CA ARG A 187 -12.62 -18.82 -18.24
C ARG A 187 -11.57 -17.82 -18.68
N ALA A 188 -11.29 -17.77 -19.98
CA ALA A 188 -10.45 -16.75 -20.58
C ALA A 188 -10.83 -16.54 -22.05
N VAL A 189 -10.74 -15.30 -22.50
CA VAL A 189 -10.76 -14.95 -23.93
C VAL A 189 -9.41 -14.37 -24.28
N ILE A 190 -8.79 -14.81 -25.37
CA ILE A 190 -7.53 -14.25 -25.87
C ILE A 190 -7.83 -13.63 -27.23
N VAL A 191 -7.73 -12.31 -27.33
CA VAL A 191 -8.01 -11.55 -28.56
C VAL A 191 -6.70 -11.11 -29.19
N PHE A 192 -6.49 -11.49 -30.44
CA PHE A 192 -5.35 -11.06 -31.25
C PHE A 192 -5.82 -10.17 -32.40
N THR A 193 -5.28 -8.95 -32.49
CA THR A 193 -5.63 -7.96 -33.52
C THR A 193 -4.47 -7.00 -33.81
N ASP A 194 -4.42 -6.48 -35.04
CA ASP A 194 -3.51 -5.39 -35.45
C ASP A 194 -4.21 -4.02 -35.59
N GLY A 195 -5.54 -3.99 -35.49
CA GLY A 195 -6.37 -2.86 -35.88
C GLY A 195 -7.41 -2.43 -34.86
N ARG A 196 -8.14 -1.35 -35.20
CA ARG A 196 -9.28 -0.84 -34.45
C ARG A 196 -10.57 -1.52 -34.92
N ASP A 197 -11.65 -1.31 -34.17
CA ASP A 197 -12.97 -1.71 -34.63
C ASP A 197 -13.43 -0.83 -35.80
N GLU A 198 -13.23 -1.28 -37.05
CA GLU A 198 -13.48 -0.46 -38.25
C GLU A 198 -13.82 -1.27 -39.51
N LEU A 199 -14.57 -0.66 -40.43
CA LEU A 199 -14.87 -1.22 -41.76
C LEU A 199 -13.76 -0.91 -42.77
N VAL A 200 -13.62 -1.71 -43.83
CA VAL A 200 -12.62 -1.52 -44.91
C VAL A 200 -12.72 -0.14 -45.58
N SER A 201 -13.90 0.46 -45.59
CA SER A 201 -14.24 1.64 -46.40
C SER A 201 -13.53 2.94 -45.99
N GLY A 202 -12.74 2.96 -44.91
CA GLY A 202 -12.07 4.17 -44.43
C GLY A 202 -13.02 5.22 -43.84
N ASP A 203 -14.31 4.89 -43.71
CA ASP A 203 -15.26 5.67 -42.91
C ASP A 203 -14.99 5.38 -41.43
N ALA A 204 -14.98 6.42 -40.60
CA ALA A 204 -14.75 6.33 -39.14
C ALA A 204 -15.89 5.62 -38.37
N GLN A 205 -16.68 4.77 -39.03
CA GLN A 205 -17.76 4.02 -38.44
C GLN A 205 -17.26 2.68 -37.89
N PRO A 206 -17.63 2.33 -36.64
CA PRO A 206 -17.29 1.04 -36.05
C PRO A 206 -17.91 -0.10 -36.87
N CYS A 207 -17.20 -1.21 -36.98
CA CYS A 207 -17.70 -2.44 -37.60
C CYS A 207 -18.73 -3.11 -36.67
N SER A 208 -18.45 -3.10 -35.37
CA SER A 208 -19.25 -3.77 -34.36
C SER A 208 -20.54 -3.04 -34.03
N THR A 209 -21.56 -3.83 -33.70
CA THR A 209 -22.83 -3.35 -33.14
C THR A 209 -22.74 -3.12 -31.63
N HIS A 210 -21.93 -3.91 -30.92
CA HIS A 210 -21.62 -3.72 -29.51
C HIS A 210 -20.49 -2.70 -29.33
N SER A 211 -20.54 -1.99 -28.22
CA SER A 211 -19.52 -1.05 -27.81
C SER A 211 -18.45 -1.70 -26.93
N TYR A 212 -17.33 -0.98 -26.73
CA TYR A 212 -16.34 -1.31 -25.72
C TYR A 212 -16.97 -1.60 -24.36
N GLN A 213 -17.90 -0.75 -23.90
CA GLN A 213 -18.52 -0.88 -22.59
C GLN A 213 -19.42 -2.13 -22.48
N ASP A 214 -20.06 -2.54 -23.57
CA ASP A 214 -20.88 -3.76 -23.58
C ASP A 214 -20.02 -5.01 -23.35
N VAL A 215 -18.82 -5.04 -23.93
CA VAL A 215 -17.83 -6.11 -23.71
C VAL A 215 -17.38 -6.14 -22.26
N ILE A 216 -17.00 -4.99 -21.68
CA ILE A 216 -16.57 -4.91 -20.27
C ILE A 216 -17.70 -5.35 -19.33
N THR A 217 -18.91 -4.87 -19.57
CA THR A 217 -20.09 -5.18 -18.74
C THR A 217 -20.43 -6.67 -18.79
N LEU A 218 -20.34 -7.29 -19.97
CA LEU A 218 -20.56 -8.73 -20.11
C LEU A 218 -19.46 -9.54 -19.43
N ALA A 219 -18.19 -9.17 -19.65
CA ALA A 219 -17.03 -9.86 -19.11
C ALA A 219 -16.96 -9.82 -17.57
N THR A 220 -17.32 -8.68 -16.97
CA THR A 220 -17.25 -8.44 -15.52
C THR A 220 -18.53 -8.82 -14.77
N ASN A 221 -19.58 -9.24 -15.47
CA ASN A 221 -20.80 -9.73 -14.85
C ASN A 221 -20.47 -10.88 -13.89
N ALA A 222 -21.05 -10.85 -12.68
CA ALA A 222 -20.84 -11.84 -11.63
C ALA A 222 -21.11 -13.30 -12.07
N SER A 223 -21.96 -13.52 -13.07
CA SER A 223 -22.24 -14.85 -13.62
C SER A 223 -21.24 -15.31 -14.70
N ALA A 224 -20.49 -14.37 -15.29
CA ALA A 224 -19.56 -14.60 -16.39
C ALA A 224 -18.11 -14.64 -15.89
N GLN A 225 -17.66 -13.54 -15.30
CA GLN A 225 -16.29 -13.34 -14.79
C GLN A 225 -15.23 -13.89 -15.75
N VAL A 226 -15.16 -13.29 -16.96
CA VAL A 226 -14.29 -13.75 -18.05
C VAL A 226 -13.20 -12.72 -18.31
N PRO A 227 -11.96 -12.96 -17.84
CA PRO A 227 -10.80 -12.18 -18.23
C PRO A 227 -10.57 -12.18 -19.74
N VAL A 228 -10.46 -10.98 -20.31
CA VAL A 228 -10.13 -10.78 -21.72
C VAL A 228 -8.66 -10.41 -21.84
N HIS A 229 -7.86 -11.33 -22.35
CA HIS A 229 -6.45 -11.09 -22.66
C HIS A 229 -6.32 -10.52 -24.07
N THR A 230 -5.43 -9.55 -24.26
CA THR A 230 -5.24 -8.91 -25.57
C THR A 230 -3.80 -9.05 -26.05
N ILE A 231 -3.65 -9.35 -27.33
CA ILE A 231 -2.37 -9.37 -28.03
C ILE A 231 -2.47 -8.41 -29.20
N GLY A 232 -1.69 -7.33 -29.14
CA GLY A 232 -1.70 -6.27 -30.14
C GLY A 232 -0.41 -6.23 -30.96
N MET A 233 -0.51 -6.09 -32.28
CA MET A 233 0.64 -5.90 -33.16
C MET A 233 0.87 -4.42 -33.52
N SER A 234 2.01 -3.83 -33.16
CA SER A 234 2.32 -2.40 -33.34
C SER A 234 2.89 -1.99 -34.70
N GLY A 235 2.81 -2.87 -35.71
CA GLY A 235 3.43 -2.69 -37.03
C GLY A 235 2.71 -1.76 -38.01
N GLY A 236 1.47 -1.36 -37.73
CA GLY A 236 0.68 -0.42 -38.54
C GLY A 236 0.40 0.89 -37.80
N GLN A 237 0.30 2.00 -38.51
CA GLN A 237 0.08 3.36 -37.98
C GLN A 237 -1.18 3.55 -37.11
N ASN A 238 -1.98 2.50 -36.87
CA ASN A 238 -3.36 2.60 -36.39
C ASN A 238 -3.73 1.69 -35.20
N ILE A 239 -2.81 0.97 -34.54
CA ILE A 239 -3.22 0.13 -33.40
C ILE A 239 -3.67 0.99 -32.21
N ASN A 240 -4.87 0.74 -31.67
CA ASN A 240 -5.31 1.37 -30.42
C ASN A 240 -4.83 0.57 -29.20
N ALA A 241 -3.53 0.65 -28.95
CA ALA A 241 -2.88 0.01 -27.83
C ALA A 241 -3.42 0.46 -26.45
N GLY A 242 -4.06 1.63 -26.37
CA GLY A 242 -4.74 2.09 -25.17
C GLY A 242 -6.01 1.28 -24.90
N GLU A 243 -6.88 1.14 -25.90
CA GLU A 243 -8.14 0.37 -25.80
C GLU A 243 -7.87 -1.11 -25.49
N LEU A 244 -6.88 -1.75 -26.13
CA LEU A 244 -6.57 -3.16 -25.86
C LEU A 244 -6.04 -3.38 -24.44
N ARG A 245 -5.23 -2.46 -23.91
CA ARG A 245 -4.77 -2.52 -22.52
C ARG A 245 -5.90 -2.24 -21.54
N GLY A 246 -6.76 -1.27 -21.85
CA GLY A 246 -7.95 -0.97 -21.06
C GLY A 246 -8.86 -2.19 -20.95
N MET A 247 -9.18 -2.82 -22.08
CA MET A 247 -10.05 -4.00 -22.12
C MET A 247 -9.50 -5.15 -21.26
N ALA A 248 -8.20 -5.39 -21.34
CA ALA A 248 -7.56 -6.38 -20.50
C ALA A 248 -7.57 -5.98 -19.03
N GLY A 249 -7.15 -4.76 -18.69
CA GLY A 249 -7.10 -4.30 -17.30
C GLY A 249 -8.46 -4.29 -16.61
N GLU A 250 -9.50 -3.81 -17.29
CA GLU A 250 -10.86 -3.71 -16.74
C GLU A 250 -11.55 -5.07 -16.57
N THR A 251 -11.11 -6.11 -17.29
CA THR A 251 -11.65 -7.47 -17.19
C THR A 251 -10.77 -8.41 -16.34
N GLY A 252 -9.66 -7.92 -15.79
CA GLY A 252 -8.69 -8.76 -15.07
C GLY A 252 -7.82 -9.63 -15.97
N GLY A 253 -7.78 -9.34 -17.27
CA GLY A 253 -6.90 -9.96 -18.26
C GLY A 253 -5.50 -9.35 -18.32
N LEU A 254 -4.66 -9.93 -19.18
CA LEU A 254 -3.29 -9.47 -19.46
C LEU A 254 -3.22 -8.93 -20.89
N SER A 255 -2.41 -7.89 -21.10
CA SER A 255 -2.19 -7.31 -22.43
C SER A 255 -0.72 -7.39 -22.82
N ALA A 256 -0.45 -7.84 -24.04
CA ALA A 256 0.89 -7.90 -24.61
C ALA A 256 0.90 -7.20 -25.97
N ILE A 257 1.72 -6.17 -26.14
CA ILE A 257 1.77 -5.37 -27.37
C ILE A 257 3.22 -5.25 -27.83
N GLY A 258 3.46 -5.59 -29.09
CA GLY A 258 4.80 -5.58 -29.69
C GLY A 258 4.73 -5.63 -31.21
N ASP A 259 5.89 -5.64 -31.86
CA ASP A 259 5.95 -5.72 -33.31
C ASP A 259 5.70 -7.15 -33.82
N GLN A 260 5.65 -7.31 -35.15
CA GLN A 260 5.45 -8.62 -35.79
C GLN A 260 6.55 -9.63 -35.40
N ALA A 261 7.79 -9.16 -35.18
CA ALA A 261 8.91 -10.03 -34.81
C ALA A 261 8.77 -10.59 -33.39
N ALA A 262 8.11 -9.86 -32.49
CA ALA A 262 7.87 -10.26 -31.12
C ALA A 262 6.65 -11.18 -30.93
N LEU A 263 5.87 -11.51 -31.97
CA LEU A 263 4.60 -12.26 -31.84
C LEU A 263 4.72 -13.54 -31.01
N SER A 264 5.77 -14.33 -31.23
CA SER A 264 6.01 -15.56 -30.46
C SER A 264 6.19 -15.28 -28.96
N GLU A 265 6.86 -14.19 -28.60
CA GLU A 265 7.05 -13.77 -27.20
C GLU A 265 5.73 -13.30 -26.59
N LEU A 266 4.96 -12.48 -27.32
CA LEU A 266 3.68 -11.94 -26.85
C LEU A 266 2.66 -13.06 -26.55
N PHE A 267 2.52 -14.03 -27.46
CA PHE A 267 1.67 -15.20 -27.22
C PHE A 267 2.17 -16.02 -26.03
N SER A 268 3.48 -16.27 -25.94
CA SER A 268 4.07 -17.00 -24.83
C SER A 268 3.82 -16.31 -23.48
N GLN A 269 3.87 -14.97 -23.44
CA GLN A 269 3.59 -14.18 -22.25
C GLN A 269 2.15 -14.39 -21.75
N ILE A 270 1.16 -14.28 -22.62
CA ILE A 270 -0.26 -14.46 -22.25
C ILE A 270 -0.51 -15.89 -21.77
N ILE A 271 -0.01 -16.89 -22.51
CA ILE A 271 -0.17 -18.29 -22.12
C ILE A 271 0.54 -18.59 -20.80
N ALA A 272 1.73 -18.04 -20.57
CA ALA A 272 2.42 -18.14 -19.28
C ALA A 272 1.55 -17.56 -18.16
N GLY A 273 0.91 -16.41 -18.38
CA GLY A 273 -0.01 -15.79 -17.43
C GLY A 273 -1.16 -16.72 -17.02
N LEU A 274 -1.81 -17.36 -17.99
CA LEU A 274 -2.90 -18.31 -17.73
C LEU A 274 -2.48 -19.51 -16.88
N ARG A 275 -1.22 -19.95 -16.98
CA ARG A 275 -0.64 -21.01 -16.13
C ARG A 275 -0.17 -20.52 -14.78
N SER A 276 0.13 -19.23 -14.68
CA SER A 276 0.75 -18.61 -13.52
C SER A 276 -0.26 -18.19 -12.45
N GLN A 277 -1.55 -18.39 -12.72
CA GLN A 277 -2.64 -18.06 -11.80
C GLN A 277 -2.48 -18.75 -10.43
N TRP A 278 -2.95 -18.04 -9.42
CA TRP A 278 -3.07 -18.45 -8.04
C TRP A 278 -4.51 -18.24 -7.58
N LEU A 279 -4.95 -19.05 -6.62
CA LEU A 279 -6.23 -18.92 -5.94
C LEU A 279 -5.97 -18.59 -4.48
N ALA A 280 -6.49 -17.46 -3.99
CA ALA A 280 -6.58 -17.12 -2.57
C ALA A 280 -8.00 -17.43 -2.07
N SER A 281 -8.13 -18.34 -1.12
CA SER A 281 -9.42 -18.75 -0.55
C SER A 281 -9.55 -18.29 0.90
N ALA A 282 -10.67 -17.66 1.24
CA ALA A 282 -10.97 -17.23 2.61
C ALA A 282 -12.46 -17.41 2.94
N ARG A 283 -12.76 -17.53 4.24
CA ARG A 283 -14.14 -17.47 4.78
C ARG A 283 -14.36 -16.09 5.40
N LEU A 284 -15.35 -15.36 4.92
CA LEU A 284 -15.65 -14.00 5.32
C LEU A 284 -17.03 -13.93 5.99
N TYR A 285 -17.24 -12.90 6.80
CA TYR A 285 -18.52 -12.62 7.46
C TYR A 285 -19.06 -11.22 7.12
N PRO A 286 -19.30 -10.91 5.83
CA PRO A 286 -19.78 -9.60 5.41
C PRO A 286 -21.28 -9.41 5.65
N ARG A 287 -21.73 -8.16 5.64
CA ARG A 287 -23.16 -7.82 5.50
C ARG A 287 -23.65 -8.03 4.06
N ALA A 288 -24.95 -8.02 3.83
CA ALA A 288 -25.53 -7.98 2.50
C ALA A 288 -25.12 -6.68 1.79
N GLY A 289 -24.70 -6.77 0.53
CA GLY A 289 -24.24 -5.64 -0.27
C GLY A 289 -22.99 -5.94 -1.09
N THR A 290 -22.53 -4.93 -1.82
CA THR A 290 -21.26 -4.98 -2.56
C THR A 290 -20.17 -4.38 -1.70
N HIS A 291 -19.07 -5.11 -1.56
CA HIS A 291 -17.95 -4.79 -0.69
C HIS A 291 -16.69 -4.58 -1.51
N PRO A 292 -16.04 -3.41 -1.41
CA PRO A 292 -14.66 -3.27 -1.83
C PRO A 292 -13.76 -4.06 -0.86
N ALA A 293 -12.75 -4.73 -1.39
CA ALA A 293 -11.79 -5.49 -0.60
C ALA A 293 -10.40 -5.43 -1.22
N THR A 294 -9.39 -5.70 -0.40
CA THR A 294 -7.99 -5.75 -0.82
C THR A 294 -7.44 -7.14 -0.53
N LEU A 295 -6.88 -7.78 -1.55
CA LEU A 295 -6.06 -8.97 -1.38
C LEU A 295 -4.60 -8.51 -1.21
N SER A 296 -4.00 -8.88 -0.08
CA SER A 296 -2.58 -8.67 0.22
C SER A 296 -1.86 -10.00 0.21
N VAL A 297 -0.76 -10.10 -0.53
CA VAL A 297 0.06 -11.31 -0.68
C VAL A 297 1.49 -10.98 -0.31
N THR A 298 2.02 -11.68 0.67
CA THR A 298 3.43 -11.59 1.08
C THR A 298 4.22 -12.69 0.40
N LEU A 299 5.25 -12.31 -0.34
CA LEU A 299 6.21 -13.24 -0.95
C LEU A 299 7.28 -13.65 0.07
N ARG A 300 7.95 -14.79 -0.16
CA ARG A 300 9.01 -15.30 0.72
C ARG A 300 10.23 -14.38 0.87
N ASP A 301 10.41 -13.44 -0.04
CA ASP A 301 11.45 -12.42 0.04
C ASP A 301 11.05 -11.19 0.88
N GLY A 302 9.84 -11.21 1.47
CA GLY A 302 9.27 -10.11 2.26
C GLY A 302 8.51 -9.07 1.45
N THR A 303 8.46 -9.18 0.12
CA THR A 303 7.70 -8.25 -0.73
C THR A 303 6.20 -8.43 -0.49
N VAL A 304 5.50 -7.34 -0.17
CA VAL A 304 4.04 -7.31 -0.03
C VAL A 304 3.41 -6.73 -1.29
N LEU A 305 2.55 -7.51 -1.94
CA LEU A 305 1.76 -7.10 -3.09
C LEU A 305 0.31 -6.94 -2.67
N ALA A 306 -0.31 -5.81 -2.98
CA ALA A 306 -1.72 -5.57 -2.68
C ALA A 306 -2.48 -5.22 -3.96
N SER A 307 -3.71 -5.72 -4.09
CA SER A 307 -4.59 -5.38 -5.22
C SER A 307 -6.05 -5.37 -4.75
N ALA A 308 -6.77 -4.34 -5.18
CA ALA A 308 -8.18 -4.14 -4.81
C ALA A 308 -9.11 -4.91 -5.76
N PHE A 309 -10.24 -5.35 -5.23
CA PHE A 309 -11.33 -5.98 -5.97
C PHE A 309 -12.67 -5.73 -5.27
N THR A 310 -13.76 -6.12 -5.91
CA THR A 310 -15.11 -6.05 -5.32
C THR A 310 -15.75 -7.42 -5.34
N PHE A 311 -16.61 -7.68 -4.36
CA PHE A 311 -17.47 -8.85 -4.34
C PHE A 311 -18.82 -8.49 -3.74
N THR A 312 -19.84 -9.31 -3.98
CA THR A 312 -21.20 -9.06 -3.49
C THR A 312 -21.66 -10.22 -2.61
N SER A 313 -22.23 -9.89 -1.45
CA SER A 313 -22.98 -10.80 -0.59
C SER A 313 -24.47 -10.49 -0.68
N THR A 314 -25.32 -11.49 -0.76
CA THR A 314 -26.78 -11.33 -0.77
C THR A 314 -27.42 -11.41 0.62
N ARG A 315 -26.64 -11.78 1.65
CA ARG A 315 -27.12 -11.90 3.04
C ARG A 315 -26.09 -11.40 4.05
N ASP A 316 -26.56 -11.19 5.28
CA ASP A 316 -25.72 -10.86 6.43
C ASP A 316 -25.13 -12.12 7.05
N TYR A 317 -23.82 -12.10 7.32
CA TYR A 317 -23.13 -13.11 8.09
C TYR A 317 -22.73 -12.55 9.45
N ALA A 318 -22.98 -13.33 10.50
CA ALA A 318 -22.48 -13.01 11.84
C ALA A 318 -21.05 -13.49 11.96
N VAL A 319 -20.15 -12.61 12.42
CA VAL A 319 -18.79 -13.02 12.80
C VAL A 319 -18.93 -14.01 13.95
N PRO A 320 -18.39 -15.24 13.83
CA PRO A 320 -18.38 -16.17 14.94
C PRO A 320 -17.51 -15.57 16.05
N PRO A 321 -17.91 -15.69 17.32
CA PRO A 321 -17.09 -15.21 18.42
C PRO A 321 -15.76 -15.97 18.43
N ASP A 322 -14.65 -15.26 18.68
CA ASP A 322 -13.32 -15.84 18.66
C ASP A 322 -13.20 -17.01 19.64
N PRO A 323 -12.45 -18.07 19.31
CA PRO A 323 -12.21 -19.17 20.24
C PRO A 323 -11.65 -18.64 21.56
N VAL A 324 -12.12 -19.24 22.66
CA VAL A 324 -11.67 -18.87 24.00
C VAL A 324 -10.24 -19.38 24.18
N ALA A 325 -9.30 -18.46 24.36
CA ALA A 325 -7.95 -18.72 24.81
C ALA A 325 -7.72 -18.05 26.17
N ILE A 326 -7.03 -18.77 27.06
CA ILE A 326 -6.63 -18.28 28.38
C ILE A 326 -5.11 -18.22 28.40
N ILE A 327 -4.57 -17.04 28.69
CA ILE A 327 -3.13 -16.77 28.66
C ILE A 327 -2.70 -16.38 30.07
N LEU A 328 -1.63 -17.01 30.57
CA LEU A 328 -0.99 -16.56 31.79
C LEU A 328 -0.29 -15.22 31.52
N GLN A 329 -0.75 -14.16 32.17
CA GLN A 329 -0.09 -12.85 32.09
C GLN A 329 0.99 -12.73 33.17
N SER A 330 0.69 -13.13 34.40
CA SER A 330 1.66 -13.11 35.50
C SER A 330 1.27 -14.07 36.63
N LEU A 331 2.29 -14.48 37.40
CA LEU A 331 2.16 -15.23 38.64
C LEU A 331 3.21 -14.69 39.62
N ARG A 332 2.78 -13.94 40.64
CA ARG A 332 3.68 -13.23 41.56
C ARG A 332 3.32 -13.47 43.03
N PRO A 333 4.29 -13.52 43.97
CA PRO A 333 3.99 -13.61 45.39
C PRO A 333 3.33 -12.31 45.89
N THR A 334 2.44 -12.42 46.87
CA THR A 334 1.83 -11.28 47.58
C THR A 334 2.51 -11.05 48.94
N PRO A 335 2.39 -9.85 49.55
CA PRO A 335 2.95 -9.56 50.87
C PRO A 335 2.44 -10.49 51.99
N GLU A 336 1.23 -11.03 51.84
CA GLU A 336 0.62 -11.98 52.77
C GLU A 336 1.13 -13.42 52.58
N GLY A 337 2.01 -13.64 51.60
CA GLY A 337 2.63 -14.92 51.30
C GLY A 337 1.84 -15.83 50.36
N ASN A 338 0.75 -15.33 49.77
CA ASN A 338 -0.02 -16.00 48.72
C ASN A 338 0.60 -15.74 47.35
N TYR A 339 0.01 -16.27 46.27
CA TYR A 339 0.37 -15.91 44.90
C TYR A 339 -0.80 -15.23 44.19
N LEU A 340 -0.56 -14.13 43.50
CA LEU A 340 -1.52 -13.51 42.60
C LEU A 340 -1.28 -14.01 41.17
N LEU A 341 -2.26 -14.76 40.66
CA LEU A 341 -2.36 -15.23 39.28
C LEU A 341 -3.15 -14.22 38.45
N THR A 342 -2.59 -13.71 37.37
CA THR A 342 -3.28 -12.85 36.40
C THR A 342 -3.43 -13.56 35.07
N LEU A 343 -4.66 -13.66 34.58
CA LEU A 343 -5.05 -14.35 33.35
C LEU A 343 -5.64 -13.36 32.34
N GLY A 344 -5.24 -13.47 31.08
CA GLY A 344 -5.89 -12.80 29.95
C GLY A 344 -6.81 -13.76 29.21
N ILE A 345 -8.01 -13.30 28.81
CA ILE A 345 -9.06 -14.11 28.19
C ILE A 345 -9.54 -13.43 26.92
N THR A 346 -9.49 -14.14 25.78
CA THR A 346 -9.86 -13.57 24.46
C THR A 346 -11.35 -13.28 24.32
N SER A 347 -12.20 -14.25 24.70
CA SER A 347 -13.66 -14.20 24.52
C SER A 347 -14.40 -14.53 25.82
N PRO A 348 -14.32 -13.68 26.85
CA PRO A 348 -14.90 -13.95 28.17
C PRO A 348 -16.43 -14.13 28.15
N SER A 349 -17.13 -13.51 27.20
CA SER A 349 -18.58 -13.64 27.03
C SER A 349 -19.05 -15.06 26.68
N LEU A 350 -18.15 -15.89 26.15
CA LEU A 350 -18.42 -17.30 25.88
C LEU A 350 -18.24 -18.19 27.11
N ILE A 351 -17.74 -17.67 28.23
CA ILE A 351 -17.49 -18.42 29.46
C ILE A 351 -18.62 -18.16 30.45
N GLY A 352 -19.38 -19.21 30.78
CA GLY A 352 -20.34 -19.17 31.89
C GLY A 352 -19.64 -19.31 33.24
N ARG A 353 -18.64 -20.20 33.31
CA ARG A 353 -17.84 -20.44 34.51
C ARG A 353 -16.43 -20.90 34.14
N MET A 354 -15.44 -20.39 34.87
CA MET A 354 -14.04 -20.78 34.76
C MET A 354 -13.56 -21.39 36.07
N GLU A 355 -12.78 -22.45 36.00
CA GLU A 355 -12.22 -23.15 37.16
C GLU A 355 -10.69 -23.10 37.05
N VAL A 356 -10.05 -22.53 38.07
CA VAL A 356 -8.59 -22.51 38.23
C VAL A 356 -8.26 -23.51 39.33
N SER A 357 -7.43 -24.50 39.01
CA SER A 357 -7.07 -25.59 39.91
C SER A 357 -5.56 -25.70 40.05
N VAL A 358 -5.08 -26.02 41.24
CA VAL A 358 -3.66 -26.24 41.53
C VAL A 358 -3.47 -27.69 41.93
N TRP A 359 -2.54 -28.38 41.27
CA TRP A 359 -2.28 -29.80 41.41
C TRP A 359 -0.85 -30.08 41.90
N ASP A 360 -0.70 -31.19 42.62
CA ASP A 360 0.58 -31.75 43.07
C ASP A 360 0.67 -33.19 42.58
N GLY A 361 1.39 -33.42 41.48
CA GLY A 361 1.59 -34.77 40.93
C GLY A 361 0.27 -35.53 40.66
N GLY A 362 -0.79 -34.81 40.28
CA GLY A 362 -2.14 -35.36 40.04
C GLY A 362 -3.08 -35.35 41.24
N ILE A 363 -2.68 -34.80 42.39
CA ILE A 363 -3.55 -34.56 43.55
C ILE A 363 -4.01 -33.11 43.54
N LEU A 364 -5.33 -32.87 43.58
CA LEU A 364 -5.88 -31.52 43.66
C LEU A 364 -5.58 -30.90 45.04
N VAL A 365 -4.92 -29.74 45.03
CA VAL A 365 -4.51 -28.99 46.24
C VAL A 365 -5.46 -27.86 46.54
N SER A 366 -5.81 -27.05 45.54
CA SER A 366 -6.75 -25.94 45.68
C SER A 366 -7.53 -25.71 44.38
N GLU A 367 -8.73 -25.14 44.49
CA GLU A 367 -9.61 -24.88 43.36
C GLU A 367 -10.38 -23.57 43.58
N TYR A 368 -10.47 -22.76 42.53
CA TYR A 368 -11.11 -21.46 42.51
C TYR A 368 -12.12 -21.42 41.37
N THR A 369 -13.38 -21.14 41.70
CA THR A 369 -14.45 -21.02 40.71
C THR A 369 -14.75 -19.54 40.44
N ILE A 370 -14.65 -19.13 39.19
CA ILE A 370 -14.94 -17.77 38.73
C ILE A 370 -16.22 -17.79 37.90
N PRO A 371 -17.34 -17.26 38.42
CA PRO A 371 -18.53 -17.02 37.61
C PRO A 371 -18.28 -15.83 36.68
N THR A 372 -18.57 -15.98 35.39
CA THR A 372 -18.48 -14.91 34.39
C THR A 372 -17.17 -14.11 34.43
N PRO A 373 -16.02 -14.70 34.02
CA PRO A 373 -14.73 -14.02 34.07
C PRO A 373 -14.69 -12.80 33.12
N GLY A 374 -13.85 -11.81 33.45
CA GLY A 374 -13.59 -10.65 32.60
C GLY A 374 -12.51 -10.88 31.54
N VAL A 375 -12.15 -9.84 30.78
CA VAL A 375 -11.02 -9.88 29.81
C VAL A 375 -9.68 -10.14 30.52
N THR A 376 -9.52 -9.55 31.71
CA THR A 376 -8.43 -9.85 32.64
C THR A 376 -9.03 -10.39 33.93
N GLN A 377 -8.56 -11.57 34.36
CA GLN A 377 -9.00 -12.20 35.60
C GLN A 377 -7.84 -12.37 36.56
N GLN A 378 -7.99 -11.84 37.77
CA GLN A 378 -7.06 -12.08 38.87
C GLN A 378 -7.60 -13.14 39.82
N VAL A 379 -6.73 -14.04 40.27
CA VAL A 379 -7.04 -15.11 41.23
C VAL A 379 -5.91 -15.16 42.26
N THR A 380 -6.26 -15.03 43.54
CA THR A 380 -5.28 -15.19 44.62
C THR A 380 -5.23 -16.66 45.02
N LEU A 381 -4.07 -17.29 44.79
CA LEU A 381 -3.77 -18.65 45.19
C LEU A 381 -3.34 -18.66 46.65
N GLU A 382 -4.19 -19.21 47.52
CA GLU A 382 -3.90 -19.40 48.94
C GLU A 382 -2.83 -20.49 49.12
N THR A 383 -1.70 -20.13 49.73
CA THR A 383 -0.51 -20.99 49.83
C THR A 383 -0.44 -21.81 51.11
N GLY A 384 -1.48 -21.75 51.97
CA GLY A 384 -1.49 -22.43 53.27
C GLY A 384 -1.37 -23.97 53.19
N ALA A 385 -1.68 -24.55 52.04
CA ALA A 385 -1.53 -25.99 51.77
C ALA A 385 -0.22 -26.35 51.05
N PHE A 386 0.65 -25.36 50.76
CA PHE A 386 1.82 -25.57 49.92
C PHE A 386 3.07 -25.90 50.75
N GLU A 387 3.94 -26.75 50.21
CA GLU A 387 5.21 -27.15 50.80
C GLU A 387 6.34 -26.36 50.15
N GLU A 388 7.21 -25.78 51.00
CA GLU A 388 8.36 -24.98 50.56
C GLU A 388 9.21 -25.74 49.52
N ARG A 389 9.58 -25.04 48.43
CA ARG A 389 10.39 -25.53 47.32
C ARG A 389 9.76 -26.70 46.53
N LYS A 390 8.48 -27.01 46.73
CA LYS A 390 7.75 -28.02 45.95
C LYS A 390 7.20 -27.43 44.65
N GLN A 391 7.05 -28.26 43.62
CA GLN A 391 6.49 -27.90 42.32
C GLN A 391 4.98 -28.20 42.30
N TYR A 392 4.21 -27.33 41.67
CA TYR A 392 2.77 -27.40 41.53
C TYR A 392 2.36 -27.02 40.11
N ASP A 393 1.24 -27.57 39.64
CA ASP A 393 0.73 -27.34 38.29
C ASP A 393 -0.60 -26.59 38.36
N ILE A 394 -0.68 -25.44 37.70
CA ILE A 394 -1.91 -24.66 37.56
C ILE A 394 -2.62 -25.12 36.30
N GLN A 395 -3.87 -25.55 36.42
CA GLN A 395 -4.72 -25.90 35.29
C GLN A 395 -5.98 -25.03 35.28
N VAL A 396 -6.32 -24.50 34.11
CA VAL A 396 -7.54 -23.71 33.91
C VAL A 396 -8.47 -24.39 32.92
N THR A 397 -9.71 -24.59 33.33
CA THR A 397 -10.80 -25.11 32.50
C THR A 397 -11.94 -24.10 32.44
N ALA A 398 -12.80 -24.20 31.43
CA ALA A 398 -13.96 -23.34 31.30
C ALA A 398 -15.17 -24.09 30.73
N VAL A 399 -16.36 -23.65 31.11
CA VAL A 399 -17.64 -24.11 30.57
C VAL A 399 -18.42 -22.92 30.03
N SER A 400 -19.13 -23.13 28.94
CA SER A 400 -20.00 -22.11 28.33
C SER A 400 -21.29 -21.91 29.14
N PRO A 401 -22.05 -20.81 28.91
CA PRO A 401 -23.27 -20.52 29.66
C PRO A 401 -24.37 -21.59 29.57
N ASP A 402 -24.35 -22.42 28.54
CA ASP A 402 -25.24 -23.57 28.35
C ASP A 402 -24.78 -24.84 29.12
N GLY A 403 -23.61 -24.81 29.76
CA GLY A 403 -23.03 -25.89 30.54
C GLY A 403 -22.11 -26.84 29.76
N SER A 404 -21.83 -26.57 28.49
CA SER A 404 -20.90 -27.37 27.68
C SER A 404 -19.44 -27.05 28.04
N SER A 405 -18.54 -28.05 28.04
CA SER A 405 -17.11 -27.81 28.24
C SER A 405 -16.50 -27.09 27.05
N ILE A 406 -15.71 -26.05 27.32
CA ILE A 406 -14.92 -25.35 26.31
C ILE A 406 -13.59 -26.09 26.16
N THR A 407 -13.19 -26.37 24.92
CA THR A 407 -11.98 -27.12 24.60
C THR A 407 -11.04 -26.33 23.71
N THR A 408 -9.75 -26.60 23.81
CA THR A 408 -8.74 -26.13 22.84
C THR A 408 -9.02 -26.68 21.43
N ASP A 409 -8.38 -26.13 20.40
CA ASP A 409 -8.45 -26.61 19.01
C ASP A 409 -8.05 -28.09 18.85
N ARG A 410 -7.33 -28.64 19.83
CA ARG A 410 -6.90 -30.05 19.87
C ARG A 410 -7.87 -30.95 20.65
N GLY A 411 -8.98 -30.41 21.16
CA GLY A 411 -9.99 -31.13 21.93
C GLY A 411 -9.64 -31.32 23.41
N ASN A 412 -8.63 -30.64 23.95
CA ASN A 412 -8.30 -30.70 25.38
C ASN A 412 -9.20 -29.75 26.18
N ASN A 413 -9.71 -30.22 27.32
CA ASN A 413 -10.55 -29.42 28.24
C ASN A 413 -9.73 -28.45 29.11
N VAL A 414 -8.43 -28.67 29.24
CA VAL A 414 -7.49 -27.77 29.92
C VAL A 414 -7.04 -26.72 28.91
N LEU A 415 -7.43 -25.47 29.15
CA LEU A 415 -7.19 -24.32 28.28
C LEU A 415 -5.85 -23.64 28.57
N LEU A 416 -5.36 -23.75 29.81
CA LEU A 416 -4.04 -23.30 30.25
C LEU A 416 -3.49 -24.31 31.24
N GLU A 417 -2.22 -24.67 31.07
CA GLU A 417 -1.44 -25.47 32.01
C GLU A 417 -0.11 -24.76 32.27
N HIS A 418 0.26 -24.58 33.55
CA HIS A 418 1.48 -23.89 33.94
C HIS A 418 2.07 -24.41 35.24
N ASP A 419 3.32 -24.85 35.18
CA ASP A 419 4.04 -25.35 36.34
C ASP A 419 4.75 -24.20 37.07
N PHE A 420 4.70 -24.18 38.40
CA PHE A 420 5.45 -23.25 39.22
C PHE A 420 6.03 -23.92 40.46
N ARG A 421 7.06 -23.31 41.04
CA ARG A 421 7.67 -23.77 42.30
C ARG A 421 7.32 -22.81 43.41
N TYR A 422 6.75 -23.33 44.50
CA TYR A 422 6.44 -22.52 45.67
C TYR A 422 7.72 -22.16 46.43
N ASP A 423 8.03 -20.87 46.56
CA ASP A 423 9.18 -20.39 47.33
C ASP A 423 8.75 -19.27 48.30
N PRO A 424 8.53 -19.58 49.59
CA PRO A 424 8.20 -18.56 50.60
C PRO A 424 9.37 -17.63 50.89
N ALA A 425 10.62 -17.95 50.52
CA ALA A 425 11.76 -17.05 50.72
C ALA A 425 11.85 -15.96 49.63
N ALA A 426 11.09 -16.09 48.53
CA ALA A 426 10.89 -15.00 47.57
C ALA A 426 10.12 -13.79 48.17
N GLN A 427 9.72 -13.88 49.45
CA GLN A 427 9.04 -12.86 50.26
C GLN A 427 10.00 -11.94 51.02
N ALA A 428 11.32 -12.02 50.82
CA ALA A 428 12.27 -11.16 51.52
C ALA A 428 12.00 -9.67 51.20
N GLU A 429 12.29 -8.77 52.17
CA GLU A 429 12.09 -7.32 52.00
C GLU A 429 12.69 -6.87 50.67
N THR A 430 11.90 -6.11 49.90
CA THR A 430 12.39 -5.48 48.68
C THR A 430 13.55 -4.58 49.07
N LEU A 431 14.73 -4.81 48.52
CA LEU A 431 15.89 -3.93 48.71
C LEU A 431 16.19 -3.28 47.37
N ILE A 432 16.41 -1.96 47.35
CA ILE A 432 16.88 -1.24 46.16
C ILE A 432 18.29 -0.74 46.45
N THR A 433 19.21 -1.00 45.54
CA THR A 433 20.52 -0.33 45.51
C THR A 433 20.69 0.42 44.19
N ILE A 434 21.27 1.61 44.27
CA ILE A 434 21.68 2.40 43.10
C ILE A 434 23.17 2.12 42.90
N ASP A 435 23.49 1.31 41.89
CA ASP A 435 24.85 0.84 41.64
C ASP A 435 25.69 1.91 40.92
N ALA A 436 25.07 2.64 39.99
CA ALA A 436 25.70 3.76 39.31
C ALA A 436 24.69 4.80 38.82
N VAL A 437 25.15 6.04 38.72
CA VAL A 437 24.43 7.14 38.07
C VAL A 437 25.29 7.70 36.95
N ARG A 438 24.73 7.80 35.75
CA ARG A 438 25.40 8.33 34.56
C ARG A 438 24.57 9.43 33.93
N ILE A 439 25.23 10.41 33.33
CA ILE A 439 24.57 11.43 32.51
C ILE A 439 25.12 11.28 31.10
N ASP A 440 24.24 10.98 30.14
CA ASP A 440 24.63 10.89 28.73
C ASP A 440 24.73 12.30 28.15
N PRO A 441 25.93 12.74 27.74
CA PRO A 441 26.13 14.08 27.21
C PRO A 441 25.48 14.33 25.84
N ASN A 442 25.10 13.28 25.10
CA ASN A 442 24.49 13.43 23.77
C ASN A 442 22.97 13.56 23.84
N THR A 443 22.33 12.81 24.74
CA THR A 443 20.88 12.78 24.91
C THR A 443 20.39 13.66 26.05
N ASN A 444 21.32 14.20 26.86
CA ASN A 444 21.04 14.97 28.07
C ASN A 444 20.10 14.23 29.04
N ALA A 445 20.28 12.90 29.13
CA ALA A 445 19.49 12.02 29.98
C ALA A 445 20.33 11.48 31.14
N LEU A 446 19.73 11.42 32.32
CA LEU A 446 20.27 10.74 33.49
C LEU A 446 19.84 9.28 33.46
N THR A 447 20.81 8.38 33.51
CA THR A 447 20.61 6.94 33.55
C THR A 447 21.00 6.41 34.93
N LEU A 448 20.09 5.67 35.55
CA LEU A 448 20.28 4.98 36.83
C LEU A 448 20.47 3.49 36.58
N ASP A 449 21.63 2.96 36.97
CA ASP A 449 21.85 1.52 37.06
C ASP A 449 21.43 1.08 38.47
N MET A 450 20.37 0.28 38.58
CA MET A 450 19.75 -0.10 39.84
C MET A 450 19.57 -1.61 39.94
N LEU A 451 19.72 -2.13 41.15
CA LEU A 451 19.45 -3.51 41.49
C LEU A 451 18.31 -3.57 42.51
N ALA A 452 17.27 -4.31 42.19
CA ALA A 452 16.18 -4.62 43.12
C ALA A 452 16.29 -6.09 43.56
N GLU A 453 16.61 -6.33 44.82
CA GLU A 453 16.51 -7.65 45.43
C GLU A 453 15.05 -7.87 45.87
N ASN A 454 14.47 -9.03 45.55
CA ASN A 454 13.09 -9.40 45.87
C ASN A 454 12.01 -8.47 45.25
N GLY A 455 12.30 -7.82 44.11
CA GLY A 455 11.43 -6.84 43.45
C GLY A 455 10.12 -7.36 42.83
N GLY A 456 9.69 -8.59 43.12
CA GLY A 456 8.48 -9.19 42.52
C GLY A 456 7.16 -8.52 42.93
N ALA A 457 7.19 -7.71 43.99
CA ALA A 457 6.05 -6.93 44.48
C ALA A 457 6.02 -5.47 43.96
N ILE A 458 7.06 -5.03 43.26
CA ILE A 458 7.17 -3.66 42.73
C ILE A 458 6.23 -3.51 41.53
N ASP A 459 5.35 -2.52 41.58
CA ASP A 459 4.51 -2.12 40.45
C ASP A 459 5.27 -1.15 39.54
N HIS A 460 5.78 -0.07 40.12
CA HIS A 460 6.60 0.95 39.45
C HIS A 460 7.61 1.58 40.42
N TYR A 461 8.53 2.38 39.88
CA TYR A 461 9.49 3.18 40.66
C TYR A 461 9.16 4.66 40.53
N GLU A 462 9.22 5.39 41.63
CA GLU A 462 9.19 6.86 41.63
C GLU A 462 10.60 7.40 41.84
N VAL A 463 10.99 8.38 41.03
CA VAL A 463 12.32 9.00 41.12
C VAL A 463 12.21 10.48 41.42
N SER A 464 12.94 10.96 42.42
CA SER A 464 13.03 12.36 42.79
C SER A 464 14.47 12.84 42.77
N LEU A 465 14.73 13.98 42.13
CA LEU A 465 16.00 14.70 42.24
C LEU A 465 15.84 15.88 43.20
N ILE A 466 16.71 15.96 44.21
CA ILE A 466 16.75 17.05 45.18
C ILE A 466 18.04 17.83 44.98
N ASN A 467 17.93 19.12 44.65
CA ASN A 467 19.09 20.00 44.58
C ASN A 467 19.65 20.23 45.99
N GLU A 468 20.93 19.91 46.22
CA GLU A 468 21.59 20.01 47.54
C GLU A 468 21.75 21.46 48.03
N GLU A 469 21.71 22.46 47.13
CA GLU A 469 21.92 23.88 47.47
C GLU A 469 20.61 24.63 47.67
N THR A 470 19.62 24.38 46.81
CA THR A 470 18.34 25.10 46.81
C THR A 470 17.21 24.31 47.48
N ASN A 471 17.43 23.02 47.76
CA ASN A 471 16.45 22.07 48.28
C ASN A 471 15.17 21.98 47.42
N THR A 472 15.29 22.27 46.11
CA THR A 472 14.21 22.09 45.14
C THR A 472 14.14 20.62 44.72
N GLN A 473 12.93 20.06 44.73
CA GLN A 473 12.67 18.68 44.33
C GLN A 473 11.99 18.65 42.96
N VAL A 474 12.54 17.85 42.04
CA VAL A 474 11.96 17.55 40.73
C VAL A 474 11.57 16.09 40.72
N TYR A 475 10.29 15.81 40.45
CA TYR A 475 9.71 14.47 40.44
C TYR A 475 9.63 13.94 39.00
N TYR A 476 10.03 12.69 38.82
CA TYR A 476 9.98 11.96 37.56
C TYR A 476 9.17 10.68 37.75
N ASP A 477 8.19 10.51 36.87
CA ASP A 477 7.37 9.30 36.74
C ASP A 477 7.89 8.51 35.51
N PRO A 478 8.82 7.55 35.69
CA PRO A 478 9.24 6.68 34.60
C PRO A 478 8.07 5.77 34.20
N HIS A 479 7.78 5.68 32.89
CA HIS A 479 6.61 5.00 32.33
C HIS A 479 6.30 3.62 32.98
N PRO A 480 5.02 3.27 33.20
CA PRO A 480 4.56 2.13 34.00
C PRO A 480 4.77 0.72 33.40
N GLU A 481 5.58 0.57 32.34
CA GLU A 481 5.63 -0.67 31.55
C GLU A 481 6.85 -1.58 31.78
N MET A 482 7.64 -1.43 32.85
CA MET A 482 8.87 -2.26 32.98
C MET A 482 9.24 -2.69 34.41
N PRO A 483 8.59 -3.72 34.98
CA PRO A 483 9.16 -4.47 36.09
C PRO A 483 10.24 -5.42 35.55
N GLY A 484 11.52 -5.03 35.69
CA GLY A 484 12.66 -5.90 35.41
C GLY A 484 13.85 -5.28 34.68
N GLU A 485 13.75 -4.05 34.18
CA GLU A 485 14.91 -3.35 33.64
C GLU A 485 15.73 -2.68 34.75
N GLN A 486 17.05 -2.94 34.73
CA GLN A 486 18.03 -2.38 35.67
C GLN A 486 18.44 -0.93 35.32
N MET A 487 17.87 -0.34 34.26
CA MET A 487 18.28 0.97 33.73
C MET A 487 17.09 1.91 33.58
N VAL A 488 17.02 2.97 34.39
CA VAL A 488 16.00 4.03 34.27
C VAL A 488 16.64 5.26 33.63
N SER A 489 16.07 5.76 32.52
CA SER A 489 16.57 6.93 31.80
C SER A 489 15.59 8.11 31.89
N MET A 490 16.05 9.27 32.34
CA MET A 490 15.24 10.47 32.56
C MET A 490 15.84 11.69 31.84
N PRO A 491 15.06 12.45 31.04
CA PRO A 491 15.55 13.66 30.39
C PRO A 491 15.79 14.81 31.40
N LEU A 492 16.93 15.51 31.29
CA LEU A 492 17.35 16.60 32.19
C LEU A 492 17.10 18.02 31.64
N GLU A 493 16.24 18.16 30.63
CA GLU A 493 16.07 19.40 29.85
C GLU A 493 15.64 20.64 30.67
N THR A 494 15.02 20.43 31.83
CA THR A 494 14.44 21.50 32.67
C THR A 494 15.16 21.70 34.01
N ILE A 495 16.30 21.02 34.22
CA ILE A 495 17.03 21.06 35.50
C ILE A 495 18.14 22.13 35.47
N GLU A 496 18.28 22.90 36.54
CA GLU A 496 19.34 23.90 36.70
C GLU A 496 20.69 23.26 37.01
N GLN A 497 21.78 23.96 36.69
CA GLN A 497 23.12 23.53 37.10
C GLN A 497 23.20 23.41 38.63
N GLY A 498 23.72 22.28 39.12
CA GLY A 498 23.81 22.06 40.57
C GLY A 498 24.23 20.64 40.92
N LYS A 499 24.30 20.39 42.22
CA LYS A 499 24.57 19.07 42.79
C LYS A 499 23.27 18.48 43.31
N TYR A 500 22.95 17.25 42.92
CA TYR A 500 21.67 16.61 43.20
C TYR A 500 21.84 15.31 44.00
N THR A 501 20.91 15.08 44.92
CA THR A 501 20.65 13.79 45.54
C THR A 501 19.45 13.14 44.85
N ILE A 502 19.63 11.91 44.39
CA ILE A 502 18.58 11.14 43.74
C ILE A 502 17.95 10.23 44.79
N ILE A 503 16.62 10.22 44.84
CA ILE A 503 15.83 9.32 45.67
C ILE A 503 15.01 8.43 44.75
N VAL A 504 15.08 7.12 44.96
CA VAL A 504 14.28 6.12 44.25
C VAL A 504 13.41 5.40 45.27
N GLU A 505 12.10 5.40 45.02
CA GLU A 505 11.10 4.70 45.85
C GLU A 505 10.43 3.62 45.00
N ALA A 506 10.45 2.36 45.46
CA ALA A 506 9.65 1.31 44.85
C ALA A 506 8.24 1.33 45.45
N ILE A 507 7.23 1.35 44.59
CA ILE A 507 5.83 1.46 44.99
C ILE A 507 5.10 0.15 44.67
N ASP A 508 4.23 -0.31 45.58
CA ASP A 508 3.32 -1.44 45.34
C ASP A 508 2.03 -1.00 44.61
N LEU A 509 1.19 -1.98 44.23
CA LEU A 509 -0.10 -1.71 43.57
C LEU A 509 -1.10 -0.93 44.42
N GLN A 510 -0.89 -0.89 45.74
CA GLN A 510 -1.72 -0.19 46.70
C GLN A 510 -1.21 1.25 46.96
N GLY A 511 -0.10 1.65 46.33
CA GLY A 511 0.53 2.95 46.47
C GLY A 511 1.43 3.09 47.71
N ASN A 512 1.82 1.99 48.36
CA ASN A 512 2.75 2.03 49.48
C ASN A 512 4.19 1.89 49.02
N THR A 513 5.10 2.60 49.70
CA THR A 513 6.53 2.47 49.49
C THR A 513 7.04 1.14 50.06
N LEU A 514 7.50 0.25 49.18
CA LEU A 514 8.12 -1.03 49.52
C LEU A 514 9.58 -0.87 49.96
N ALA A 515 10.31 0.02 49.29
CA ALA A 515 11.74 0.22 49.51
C ALA A 515 12.18 1.60 49.02
N LYS A 516 13.25 2.13 49.62
CA LYS A 516 13.79 3.45 49.30
C LYS A 516 15.31 3.41 49.24
N ALA A 517 15.89 3.99 48.19
CA ALA A 517 17.32 4.18 48.02
C ALA A 517 17.64 5.63 47.72
N ASP A 518 18.78 6.11 48.21
CA ASP A 518 19.30 7.44 47.89
C ASP A 518 20.73 7.38 47.33
N TYR A 519 21.03 8.27 46.39
CA TYR A 519 22.34 8.44 45.77
C TYR A 519 22.70 9.93 45.74
N GLY A 520 23.57 10.34 46.66
CA GLY A 520 23.97 11.73 46.82
C GLY A 520 25.11 12.17 45.88
N GLY A 521 25.13 13.47 45.58
CA GLY A 521 26.27 14.15 44.98
C GLY A 521 26.51 14.00 43.49
N VAL A 522 25.42 13.88 42.73
CA VAL A 522 25.44 13.92 41.27
C VAL A 522 25.57 15.36 40.81
N ALA A 523 26.74 15.75 40.30
CA ALA A 523 26.95 17.07 39.72
C ALA A 523 26.42 17.11 38.28
N TYR A 524 25.49 18.03 38.00
CA TYR A 524 24.96 18.27 36.66
C TYR A 524 25.34 19.66 36.16
N THR A 525 25.88 19.70 34.95
CA THR A 525 26.16 20.92 34.19
C THR A 525 25.45 20.79 32.84
N PRO A 526 24.47 21.66 32.52
CA PRO A 526 23.78 21.63 31.24
C PRO A 526 24.78 21.73 30.07
N PRO A 527 24.58 20.98 28.97
CA PRO A 527 25.44 21.10 27.80
C PRO A 527 25.38 22.53 27.25
N GLU A 528 26.54 23.11 26.92
CA GLU A 528 26.60 24.45 26.34
C GLU A 528 25.77 24.50 25.04
N PRO A 529 24.92 25.52 24.84
CA PRO A 529 24.19 25.66 23.59
C PRO A 529 25.19 25.71 22.43
N PRO A 530 24.92 25.00 21.31
CA PRO A 530 25.85 24.97 20.20
C PRO A 530 26.17 26.39 19.74
N ALA A 531 27.46 26.69 19.60
CA ALA A 531 27.93 28.01 19.22
C ALA A 531 27.15 28.53 17.99
N PRO A 532 26.76 29.82 17.96
CA PRO A 532 25.98 30.35 16.86
C PRO A 532 26.68 30.05 15.54
N PRO A 533 25.96 29.55 14.52
CA PRO A 533 26.56 29.15 13.26
C PRO A 533 27.40 30.28 12.70
N SER A 534 28.65 29.98 12.35
CA SER A 534 29.59 30.93 11.75
C SER A 534 28.94 31.71 10.60
N LEU A 535 29.40 32.94 10.37
CA LEU A 535 28.87 33.83 9.35
C LEU A 535 28.79 33.14 7.97
N PHE A 536 29.70 32.21 7.69
CA PHE A 536 29.70 31.36 6.50
C PHE A 536 28.54 30.36 6.42
N SER A 537 28.17 29.70 7.52
CA SER A 537 27.00 28.79 7.53
C SER A 537 25.67 29.54 7.36
N ARG A 538 25.57 30.78 7.84
CA ARG A 538 24.41 31.64 7.55
C ARG A 538 24.37 32.07 6.08
N VAL A 539 25.53 32.37 5.48
CA VAL A 539 25.64 32.71 4.06
C VAL A 539 25.33 31.51 3.16
N PHE A 540 25.77 30.29 3.51
CA PHE A 540 25.48 29.08 2.74
C PHE A 540 24.02 28.63 2.87
N ALA A 541 23.41 28.75 4.05
CA ALA A 541 21.98 28.51 4.22
C ALA A 541 21.13 29.55 3.46
N ALA A 542 21.54 30.83 3.44
CA ALA A 542 20.90 31.86 2.64
C ALA A 542 21.08 31.64 1.12
N LEU A 543 22.21 31.11 0.67
CA LEU A 543 22.43 30.73 -0.73
C LEU A 543 21.55 29.56 -1.18
N GLY A 544 21.15 28.67 -0.26
CA GLY A 544 20.14 27.64 -0.51
C GLY A 544 18.73 28.20 -0.70
N GLN A 545 18.40 29.32 -0.02
CA GLN A 545 17.09 29.98 -0.15
C GLN A 545 16.97 30.94 -1.34
N PHE A 546 18.08 31.52 -1.81
CA PHE A 546 18.07 32.51 -2.88
C PHE A 546 18.69 31.99 -4.18
N TRP A 547 18.09 30.96 -4.76
CA TRP A 547 18.53 30.36 -6.04
C TRP A 547 18.70 31.38 -7.17
N TYR A 548 17.95 32.50 -7.12
CA TYR A 548 18.06 33.58 -8.11
C TYR A 548 19.39 34.33 -8.05
N ILE A 549 20.08 34.39 -6.90
CA ILE A 549 21.43 35.00 -6.80
C ILE A 549 22.45 34.10 -7.50
N THR A 550 22.34 32.79 -7.32
CA THR A 550 23.17 31.79 -8.01
C THR A 550 22.95 31.86 -9.52
N VAL A 551 21.70 31.98 -9.97
CA VAL A 551 21.37 32.20 -11.39
C VAL A 551 21.92 33.54 -11.89
N LEU A 552 21.83 34.62 -11.10
CA LEU A 552 22.35 35.93 -11.48
C LEU A 552 23.88 35.91 -11.62
N ILE A 553 24.60 35.22 -10.73
CA ILE A 553 26.05 35.00 -10.83
C ILE A 553 26.40 34.18 -12.07
N ILE A 554 25.66 33.09 -12.35
CA ILE A 554 25.87 32.27 -13.54
C ILE A 554 25.62 33.09 -14.82
N VAL A 555 24.57 33.91 -14.86
CA VAL A 555 24.28 34.80 -15.99
C VAL A 555 25.38 35.85 -16.16
N LEU A 556 25.94 36.38 -15.06
CA LEU A 556 27.02 37.37 -15.09
C LEU A 556 28.35 36.73 -15.56
N ILE A 557 28.63 35.49 -15.13
CA ILE A 557 29.78 34.71 -15.61
C ILE A 557 29.61 34.34 -17.08
N LEU A 558 28.45 33.83 -17.49
CA LEU A 558 28.19 33.48 -18.89
C LEU A 558 28.17 34.73 -19.79
N GLY A 559 27.66 35.87 -19.30
CA GLY A 559 27.68 37.15 -19.99
C GLY A 559 29.09 37.71 -20.16
N THR A 560 29.94 37.60 -19.14
CA THR A 560 31.35 38.01 -19.24
C THR A 560 32.15 37.09 -20.15
N VAL A 561 31.93 35.78 -20.11
CA VAL A 561 32.53 34.81 -21.04
C VAL A 561 32.06 35.06 -22.48
N ALA A 562 30.76 35.28 -22.70
CA ALA A 562 30.21 35.61 -24.02
C ALA A 562 30.75 36.95 -24.54
N TRP A 563 30.86 37.97 -23.70
CA TRP A 563 31.45 39.26 -24.05
C TRP A 563 32.94 39.14 -24.39
N MET A 564 33.69 38.32 -23.65
CA MET A 564 35.10 38.03 -23.90
C MET A 564 35.30 37.24 -25.20
N MET A 565 34.41 36.28 -25.49
CA MET A 565 34.37 35.56 -26.77
C MET A 565 33.98 36.46 -27.95
N PHE A 566 33.07 37.42 -27.75
CA PHE A 566 32.66 38.38 -28.77
C PHE A 566 33.76 39.40 -29.06
N ARG A 567 34.43 39.92 -28.02
CA ARG A 567 35.59 40.80 -28.14
C ARG A 567 36.78 40.09 -28.81
N SER A 568 36.99 38.82 -28.50
CA SER A 568 38.01 37.98 -29.16
C SER A 568 37.73 37.72 -30.65
N ARG A 569 36.50 37.93 -31.13
CA ARG A 569 36.15 37.80 -32.56
C ARG A 569 36.28 39.10 -33.37
N GLN A 570 36.43 40.26 -32.72
CA GLN A 570 36.56 41.54 -33.44
C GLN A 570 37.99 41.94 -33.82
N GLU A 571 39.04 41.22 -33.39
CA GLU A 571 40.44 41.56 -33.74
C GLU A 571 41.07 40.71 -34.85
N LYS A 572 40.30 39.91 -35.59
CA LYS A 572 40.80 39.21 -36.77
C LYS A 572 39.95 39.53 -37.99
N MET A 573 40.22 40.69 -38.60
CA MET A 573 40.25 40.93 -40.05
C MET A 573 40.34 42.44 -40.33
N VAL A 574 41.56 42.97 -40.41
CA VAL A 574 41.86 44.17 -41.22
C VAL A 574 43.24 43.98 -41.85
N THR A 575 43.29 43.57 -43.13
CA THR A 575 44.14 44.18 -44.18
C THR A 575 43.99 43.44 -45.53
N GLY A 576 43.76 44.21 -46.61
CA GLY A 576 44.07 43.82 -47.99
C GLY A 576 42.90 43.72 -48.98
N THR A 577 42.63 44.81 -49.70
CA THR A 577 41.74 45.02 -50.88
C THR A 577 42.34 44.45 -52.20
N PRO A 578 41.76 44.65 -53.43
CA PRO A 578 40.37 44.85 -53.93
C PRO A 578 39.99 43.98 -55.18
N PHE A 579 38.70 43.89 -55.58
CA PHE A 579 38.22 44.17 -56.98
C PHE A 579 36.67 44.15 -57.13
N LEU A 580 36.21 44.70 -58.27
CA LEU A 580 34.93 45.34 -58.67
C LEU A 580 33.72 44.46 -59.10
N GLN A 581 32.57 45.16 -59.27
CA GLN A 581 31.28 44.90 -60.00
C GLN A 581 30.08 44.48 -59.12
N GLY A 582 28.85 45.02 -59.21
CA GLY A 582 28.21 46.06 -60.01
C GLY A 582 26.66 45.91 -59.98
N HIS A 583 25.92 47.02 -59.91
CA HIS A 583 24.44 47.22 -60.11
C HIS A 583 23.48 46.66 -59.02
N GLY A 584 22.35 47.28 -58.64
CA GLY A 584 21.68 48.54 -58.97
C GLY A 584 20.22 48.57 -58.42
N VAL A 585 19.76 49.77 -58.01
CA VAL A 585 18.39 50.33 -58.18
C VAL A 585 17.20 50.01 -57.22
N GLN A 586 16.74 51.07 -56.50
CA GLN A 586 15.35 51.55 -56.15
C GLN A 586 14.35 50.64 -55.39
N SER A 587 13.33 51.10 -54.62
CA SER A 587 12.74 52.41 -54.26
C SER A 587 11.69 52.24 -53.13
N MET A 588 11.64 53.22 -52.21
CA MET A 588 10.55 53.91 -51.47
C MET A 588 9.25 53.25 -50.90
N SER A 589 8.85 53.86 -49.76
CA SER A 589 7.47 54.23 -49.31
C SER A 589 6.69 53.16 -48.54
N GLY A 590 6.07 53.38 -47.38
CA GLY A 590 5.69 54.60 -46.63
C GLY A 590 4.32 54.35 -45.97
N GLY A 591 4.05 54.94 -44.79
CA GLY A 591 2.68 55.01 -44.23
C GLY A 591 2.57 54.84 -42.71
N SER A 592 2.29 55.96 -42.04
CA SER A 592 2.01 56.15 -40.60
C SER A 592 0.51 56.13 -40.29
N ASP A 593 0.18 55.96 -38.99
CA ASP A 593 -0.74 56.80 -38.17
C ASP A 593 -1.32 55.97 -36.99
N ALA A 594 -1.07 56.31 -35.72
CA ALA A 594 -1.70 57.38 -34.91
C ALA A 594 -3.18 57.06 -34.54
N LEU A 595 -3.72 57.21 -33.33
CA LEU A 595 -3.36 57.95 -32.11
C LEU A 595 -4.40 57.63 -30.99
N HIS A 596 -4.00 57.83 -29.72
CA HIS A 596 -4.76 58.45 -28.61
C HIS A 596 -5.92 57.67 -27.91
N ARG A 597 -6.23 57.82 -26.60
CA ARG A 597 -5.80 58.75 -25.52
C ARG A 597 -6.35 58.32 -24.13
N THR A 598 -5.51 58.43 -23.10
CA THR A 598 -5.67 59.08 -21.75
C THR A 598 -6.88 58.82 -20.84
N MET A 599 -6.66 58.36 -19.59
CA MET A 599 -6.56 59.09 -18.27
C MET A 599 -7.93 59.22 -17.57
N ALA A 600 -8.13 59.28 -16.24
CA ALA A 600 -7.32 59.44 -15.02
C ALA A 600 -8.25 58.99 -13.83
N MET A 601 -7.76 58.36 -12.75
CA MET A 601 -7.33 58.95 -11.45
C MET A 601 -8.50 59.56 -10.63
N ASP A 602 -8.86 59.01 -9.45
CA ASP A 602 -8.41 59.50 -8.12
C ASP A 602 -9.16 58.83 -6.92
N GLN A 603 -8.36 58.47 -5.92
CA GLN A 603 -8.46 58.64 -4.46
C GLN A 603 -9.69 58.34 -3.54
N LEU A 604 -9.32 57.70 -2.41
CA LEU A 604 -9.59 58.00 -0.98
C LEU A 604 -10.58 57.13 -0.16
N SER A 605 -10.12 56.91 1.09
CA SER A 605 -10.48 55.90 2.11
C SER A 605 -11.65 56.30 3.07
N PRO A 606 -11.72 55.82 4.33
CA PRO A 606 -12.55 54.71 4.85
C PRO A 606 -13.63 55.17 5.87
N ASP A 607 -14.50 54.28 6.37
CA ASP A 607 -14.83 54.11 7.81
C ASP A 607 -16.10 53.26 8.09
N ALA A 608 -16.10 52.72 9.31
CA ALA A 608 -17.00 51.74 9.90
C ALA A 608 -18.34 52.30 10.44
N PHE A 609 -19.35 51.43 10.63
CA PHE A 609 -20.34 51.49 11.73
C PHE A 609 -21.01 50.11 11.98
N GLN A 610 -21.20 49.77 13.26
CA GLN A 610 -21.97 48.65 13.85
C GLN A 610 -23.50 48.91 13.66
N SER A 611 -24.50 48.02 13.80
CA SER A 611 -24.79 46.89 14.69
C SER A 611 -26.04 46.11 14.21
N GLY A 612 -26.15 44.82 14.55
CA GLY A 612 -27.39 44.19 15.05
C GLY A 612 -28.27 43.34 14.11
N SER A 613 -28.30 42.02 14.30
CA SER A 613 -29.54 41.22 14.50
C SER A 613 -29.22 39.78 14.90
N ALA A 614 -30.17 39.16 15.61
CA ALA A 614 -30.07 37.97 16.45
C ALA A 614 -29.84 36.63 15.74
N ALA A 615 -29.34 35.67 16.51
CA ALA A 615 -29.03 34.29 16.14
C ALA A 615 -30.23 33.46 15.66
N PRO A 616 -30.00 32.46 14.79
CA PRO A 616 -30.68 31.17 14.84
C PRO A 616 -29.74 30.11 15.44
N SER A 617 -30.35 29.25 16.25
CA SER A 617 -29.90 27.94 16.74
C SER A 617 -28.72 27.29 16.01
N ARG A 618 -27.65 26.95 16.78
CA ARG A 618 -26.54 26.10 16.33
C ARG A 618 -27.05 24.81 15.69
N PRO A 619 -26.74 24.53 14.41
CA PRO A 619 -26.72 23.18 13.89
C PRO A 619 -25.55 22.43 14.56
N SER A 620 -25.73 21.14 14.80
CA SER A 620 -24.66 20.18 15.07
C SER A 620 -23.47 20.46 14.15
N ALA A 621 -22.26 20.62 14.72
CA ALA A 621 -21.04 20.91 13.96
C ALA A 621 -20.82 19.81 12.91
N GLN A 622 -21.08 20.13 11.63
CA GLN A 622 -20.59 19.34 10.52
C GLN A 622 -19.08 19.59 10.42
N PRO A 623 -18.27 18.54 10.24
CA PRO A 623 -16.84 18.74 10.03
C PRO A 623 -16.65 19.48 8.71
N SER A 624 -15.85 20.53 8.74
CA SER A 624 -15.64 21.42 7.61
C SER A 624 -14.18 21.35 7.14
N LEU A 625 -14.02 21.05 5.85
CA LEU A 625 -12.74 20.98 5.16
C LEU A 625 -12.58 22.22 4.27
N ARG A 626 -11.44 22.88 4.36
CA ARG A 626 -11.06 24.00 3.49
C ARG A 626 -9.77 23.70 2.75
N VAL A 627 -9.70 24.08 1.49
CA VAL A 627 -8.50 23.97 0.65
C VAL A 627 -7.94 25.36 0.40
N ILE A 628 -6.68 25.59 0.76
CA ILE A 628 -5.97 26.84 0.48
C ILE A 628 -4.91 26.56 -0.57
N VAL A 629 -4.97 27.23 -1.72
CA VAL A 629 -3.94 27.09 -2.75
C VAL A 629 -2.74 27.95 -2.34
N LEU A 630 -1.65 27.32 -1.91
CA LEU A 630 -0.45 28.03 -1.47
C LEU A 630 0.40 28.51 -2.65
N ASN A 631 0.52 27.69 -3.69
CA ASN A 631 1.30 27.99 -4.89
C ASN A 631 0.74 27.18 -6.06
N SER A 632 0.74 27.76 -7.26
CA SER A 632 0.30 27.12 -8.50
C SER A 632 0.76 27.97 -9.69
N PRO A 633 1.19 27.37 -10.82
CA PRO A 633 1.39 28.08 -12.08
C PRO A 633 0.12 28.78 -12.58
N ASP A 634 -1.05 28.25 -12.21
CA ASP A 634 -2.32 28.93 -12.36
C ASP A 634 -2.60 29.81 -11.13
N THR A 635 -2.48 31.12 -11.29
CA THR A 635 -2.62 32.11 -10.20
C THR A 635 -4.06 32.41 -9.81
N THR A 636 -5.05 31.85 -10.52
CA THR A 636 -6.48 32.12 -10.32
C THR A 636 -6.96 31.88 -8.88
N HIS A 637 -6.42 30.87 -8.21
CA HIS A 637 -6.86 30.44 -6.88
C HIS A 637 -5.78 30.62 -5.78
N VAL A 638 -4.57 31.08 -6.12
CA VAL A 638 -3.47 31.22 -5.16
C VAL A 638 -3.83 32.23 -4.06
N GLY A 639 -3.71 31.79 -2.80
CA GLY A 639 -4.06 32.57 -1.61
C GLY A 639 -5.55 32.60 -1.26
N GLN A 640 -6.42 31.95 -2.04
CA GLN A 640 -7.85 31.84 -1.73
C GLN A 640 -8.13 30.60 -0.88
N GLU A 641 -9.02 30.75 0.10
CA GLU A 641 -9.62 29.61 0.80
C GLU A 641 -10.87 29.14 0.04
N VAL A 642 -10.84 27.89 -0.44
CA VAL A 642 -11.95 27.23 -1.10
C VAL A 642 -12.60 26.27 -0.10
N ALA A 643 -13.87 26.54 0.25
CA ALA A 643 -14.63 25.65 1.12
C ALA A 643 -15.05 24.39 0.35
N VAL A 644 -14.84 23.22 0.95
CA VAL A 644 -15.33 21.96 0.40
C VAL A 644 -16.79 21.79 0.82
N THR A 645 -17.70 21.93 -0.15
CA THR A 645 -19.15 22.00 0.10
C THR A 645 -19.87 20.67 -0.11
N HIS A 646 -19.24 19.72 -0.79
CA HIS A 646 -19.77 18.38 -1.06
C HIS A 646 -18.62 17.39 -1.21
N PHE A 647 -18.94 16.10 -1.08
CA PHE A 647 -18.01 15.00 -1.34
C PHE A 647 -18.65 14.03 -2.34
N PRO A 648 -17.88 13.43 -3.27
CA PRO A 648 -16.44 13.61 -3.47
C PRO A 648 -16.09 14.98 -4.06
N PHE A 649 -15.05 15.63 -3.52
CA PHE A 649 -14.57 16.92 -4.01
C PHE A 649 -13.34 16.70 -4.90
N THR A 650 -13.46 17.06 -6.17
CA THR A 650 -12.46 16.75 -7.20
C THR A 650 -11.52 17.91 -7.48
N MET A 651 -10.25 17.60 -7.70
CA MET A 651 -9.20 18.57 -8.01
C MET A 651 -8.44 18.14 -9.27
N GLY A 652 -8.25 19.07 -10.20
CA GLY A 652 -7.60 18.75 -11.47
C GLY A 652 -7.54 19.92 -12.43
N ARG A 653 -7.05 19.68 -13.65
CA ARG A 653 -6.89 20.72 -14.67
C ARG A 653 -8.16 20.99 -15.48
N GLU A 654 -9.10 20.04 -15.51
CA GLU A 654 -10.33 20.19 -16.29
C GLU A 654 -11.51 19.45 -15.66
N GLY A 655 -12.67 20.11 -15.59
CA GLY A 655 -13.94 19.49 -15.17
C GLY A 655 -13.97 19.03 -13.70
N CYS A 656 -13.23 19.72 -12.83
CA CYS A 656 -13.14 19.44 -11.39
C CYS A 656 -13.74 20.59 -10.55
N ASP A 657 -14.10 20.30 -9.30
CA ASP A 657 -14.63 21.28 -8.35
C ASP A 657 -13.61 22.39 -8.03
N LEU A 658 -12.33 22.03 -7.92
CA LEU A 658 -11.20 22.96 -7.90
C LEU A 658 -10.35 22.74 -9.15
N ASN A 659 -10.36 23.74 -10.03
CA ASN A 659 -9.81 23.64 -11.37
C ASN A 659 -8.53 24.45 -11.55
N PHE A 660 -7.45 23.83 -12.01
CA PHE A 660 -6.14 24.44 -12.28
C PHE A 660 -5.87 24.49 -13.79
N ALA A 661 -6.73 25.18 -14.54
CA ALA A 661 -6.70 25.19 -16.01
C ALA A 661 -5.35 25.67 -16.59
N GLY A 662 -4.66 26.57 -15.89
CA GLY A 662 -3.37 27.13 -16.27
C GLY A 662 -2.15 26.25 -15.97
N ASP A 663 -2.28 25.18 -15.18
CA ASP A 663 -1.16 24.28 -14.86
C ASP A 663 -1.21 23.00 -15.70
N GLY A 664 -0.51 23.00 -16.85
CA GLY A 664 -0.39 21.83 -17.73
C GLY A 664 0.25 20.59 -17.10
N ARG A 665 0.82 20.68 -15.89
CA ARG A 665 1.38 19.55 -15.14
C ARG A 665 0.36 18.92 -14.19
N VAL A 666 -0.76 19.58 -13.93
CA VAL A 666 -1.88 18.99 -13.23
C VAL A 666 -2.68 18.13 -14.22
N SER A 667 -2.99 16.89 -13.84
CA SER A 667 -3.81 15.99 -14.67
C SER A 667 -5.26 16.47 -14.72
N ARG A 668 -6.00 16.10 -15.79
CA ARG A 668 -7.41 16.51 -15.96
C ARG A 668 -8.25 16.25 -14.71
N ARG A 669 -8.16 15.03 -14.18
CA ARG A 669 -8.57 14.67 -12.81
C ARG A 669 -7.30 14.22 -12.09
N HIS A 670 -6.88 14.95 -11.06
CA HIS A 670 -5.59 14.72 -10.41
C HIS A 670 -5.75 14.01 -9.06
N ALA A 671 -6.59 14.57 -8.21
CA ALA A 671 -6.85 14.04 -6.87
C ALA A 671 -8.32 14.26 -6.50
N VAL A 672 -8.81 13.46 -5.56
CA VAL A 672 -10.17 13.57 -5.02
C VAL A 672 -10.12 13.51 -3.51
N LEU A 673 -10.88 14.39 -2.85
CA LEU A 673 -11.13 14.38 -1.43
C LEU A 673 -12.46 13.69 -1.16
N GLN A 674 -12.49 12.85 -0.14
CA GLN A 674 -13.69 12.13 0.32
C GLN A 674 -13.84 12.30 1.82
N TYR A 675 -15.06 12.12 2.33
CA TYR A 675 -15.36 12.09 3.75
C TYR A 675 -16.23 10.88 4.04
N GLU A 676 -15.67 9.87 4.69
CA GLU A 676 -16.31 8.58 4.97
C GLU A 676 -16.01 8.16 6.42
N GLN A 677 -17.01 7.62 7.12
CA GLN A 677 -16.89 7.11 8.50
C GLN A 677 -16.29 8.09 9.54
N GLY A 678 -16.42 9.40 9.35
CA GLY A 678 -15.89 10.39 10.30
C GLY A 678 -14.51 10.95 9.94
N MET A 679 -13.89 10.47 8.86
CA MET A 679 -12.54 10.85 8.46
C MET A 679 -12.50 11.42 7.05
N PHE A 680 -11.67 12.44 6.84
CA PHE A 680 -11.36 12.94 5.51
C PHE A 680 -10.24 12.10 4.89
N THR A 681 -10.37 11.77 3.61
CA THR A 681 -9.33 11.06 2.86
C THR A 681 -9.02 11.79 1.56
N ILE A 682 -7.81 11.60 1.05
CA ILE A 682 -7.40 12.04 -0.29
C ILE A 682 -6.91 10.84 -1.11
N THR A 683 -7.28 10.82 -2.39
CA THR A 683 -6.88 9.78 -3.34
C THR A 683 -6.28 10.40 -4.59
N ASP A 684 -5.12 9.93 -5.03
CA ASP A 684 -4.55 10.28 -6.33
C ASP A 684 -5.28 9.52 -7.45
N MET A 685 -5.80 10.21 -8.44
CA MET A 685 -6.60 9.63 -9.53
C MET A 685 -5.73 9.17 -10.71
N GLN A 686 -4.58 8.54 -10.42
CA GLN A 686 -3.56 8.15 -11.41
C GLN A 686 -3.02 9.34 -12.19
N SER A 687 -2.62 10.37 -11.44
CA SER A 687 -2.08 11.58 -12.02
C SER A 687 -0.68 11.33 -12.61
N SER A 688 -0.39 11.99 -13.74
CA SER A 688 0.90 11.82 -14.44
C SER A 688 2.10 12.29 -13.60
N ASN A 689 1.91 13.29 -12.74
CA ASN A 689 2.98 13.85 -11.90
C ASN A 689 2.87 13.47 -10.41
N GLY A 690 1.82 12.75 -10.00
CA GLY A 690 1.61 12.30 -8.64
C GLY A 690 1.06 13.37 -7.70
N THR A 691 0.26 12.93 -6.74
CA THR A 691 -0.08 13.67 -5.52
C THR A 691 0.92 13.33 -4.42
N PHE A 692 1.30 14.31 -3.60
CA PHE A 692 2.26 14.12 -2.49
C PHE A 692 1.71 14.69 -1.19
N ILE A 693 1.98 14.00 -0.08
CA ILE A 693 1.81 14.50 1.29
C ILE A 693 3.16 14.41 1.98
N HIS A 694 3.61 15.48 2.64
CA HIS A 694 4.92 15.51 3.34
C HIS A 694 6.11 15.07 2.47
N GLY A 695 6.05 15.33 1.16
CA GLY A 695 7.08 14.92 0.19
C GLY A 695 7.04 13.43 -0.21
N GLN A 696 6.16 12.63 0.40
CA GLN A 696 5.91 11.24 0.00
C GLN A 696 4.84 11.18 -1.08
N ARG A 697 5.13 10.48 -2.18
CA ARG A 697 4.18 10.29 -3.28
C ARG A 697 3.08 9.30 -2.86
N LEU A 698 1.83 9.68 -3.07
CA LEU A 698 0.69 8.80 -2.85
C LEU A 698 0.62 7.74 -3.95
N THR A 699 0.21 6.54 -3.57
CA THR A 699 -0.08 5.46 -4.51
C THR A 699 -1.40 5.77 -5.23
N PRO A 700 -1.46 5.77 -6.57
CA PRO A 700 -2.69 5.98 -7.31
C PRO A 700 -3.82 5.04 -6.85
N HIS A 701 -5.05 5.58 -6.78
CA HIS A 701 -6.29 4.88 -6.40
C HIS A 701 -6.34 4.31 -4.96
N MET A 702 -5.35 4.61 -4.12
CA MET A 702 -5.35 4.30 -2.69
C MET A 702 -5.82 5.53 -1.89
N GLN A 703 -6.76 5.33 -0.96
CA GLN A 703 -7.23 6.39 -0.05
C GLN A 703 -6.21 6.61 1.08
N TYR A 704 -5.82 7.86 1.30
CA TYR A 704 -4.94 8.26 2.39
C TYR A 704 -5.72 9.09 3.42
N PRO A 705 -5.78 8.66 4.70
CA PRO A 705 -6.47 9.41 5.75
C PRO A 705 -5.76 10.71 6.08
N LEU A 706 -6.54 11.78 6.27
CA LEU A 706 -6.08 13.09 6.72
C LEU A 706 -6.38 13.20 8.21
N SER A 707 -5.45 12.76 9.05
CA SER A 707 -5.59 12.74 10.52
C SER A 707 -5.10 14.02 11.21
N GLU A 708 -4.32 14.84 10.51
CA GLU A 708 -3.79 16.10 11.05
C GLU A 708 -4.74 17.27 10.76
N PRO A 709 -4.86 18.26 11.66
CA PRO A 709 -5.74 19.41 11.46
C PRO A 709 -5.31 20.32 10.29
N ILE A 710 -4.04 20.27 9.90
CA ILE A 710 -3.49 20.98 8.74
C ILE A 710 -2.62 20.01 7.95
N VAL A 711 -2.97 19.72 6.69
CA VAL A 711 -2.21 18.82 5.82
C VAL A 711 -1.73 19.56 4.57
N ARG A 712 -0.43 19.45 4.25
CA ARG A 712 0.11 19.98 3.00
C ARG A 712 0.09 18.93 1.90
N VAL A 713 -0.54 19.28 0.78
CA VAL A 713 -0.71 18.40 -0.39
C VAL A 713 -0.08 19.07 -1.61
N GLU A 714 0.70 18.32 -2.39
CA GLU A 714 1.25 18.80 -3.66
C GLU A 714 0.65 18.01 -4.83
N LEU A 715 0.09 18.72 -5.81
CA LEU A 715 -0.37 18.16 -7.09
C LEU A 715 0.76 18.32 -8.11
N GLY A 716 1.66 17.34 -8.18
CA GLY A 716 2.96 17.48 -8.83
C GLY A 716 3.87 18.49 -8.11
N LYS A 717 4.95 18.92 -8.76
CA LYS A 717 6.01 19.74 -8.12
C LYS A 717 5.72 21.24 -7.97
N PHE A 718 4.65 21.74 -8.57
CA PHE A 718 4.46 23.19 -8.75
C PHE A 718 3.14 23.71 -8.19
N THR A 719 2.18 22.83 -7.94
CA THR A 719 0.90 23.19 -7.32
C THR A 719 0.86 22.61 -5.91
N SER A 720 0.86 23.48 -4.89
CA SER A 720 0.83 23.09 -3.47
C SER A 720 -0.39 23.68 -2.77
N LEU A 721 -1.02 22.87 -1.96
CA LEU A 721 -2.29 23.11 -1.27
C LEU A 721 -2.11 22.88 0.24
N GLU A 722 -2.85 23.62 1.05
CA GLU A 722 -3.01 23.38 2.48
C GLU A 722 -4.47 23.02 2.74
N LEU A 723 -4.69 21.82 3.25
CA LEU A 723 -5.99 21.34 3.69
C LEU A 723 -6.15 21.66 5.18
N ARG A 724 -7.20 22.37 5.56
CA ARG A 724 -7.54 22.66 6.96
C ARG A 724 -8.80 21.91 7.34
N LEU A 725 -8.68 21.06 8.36
CA LEU A 725 -9.70 20.20 8.90
C LEU A 725 -10.19 20.81 10.21
N SER A 726 -11.49 21.08 10.33
CA SER A 726 -12.08 21.73 11.51
C SER A 726 -13.44 21.20 11.89
#